data_AF-A0A963BM77-F1
#
_entry.id   AF-A0A963BM77-F1
#
_cell.length_a   1.000
_cell.length_b   1.000
_cell.length_c   1.000
_cell.angle_alpha   90.00
_cell.angle_beta   90.00
_cell.angle_gamma   90.00
#
_symmetry.space_group_name_H-M   'P 1'
#
loop_
_entity.id
_entity.type
_entity.pdbx_description
1 polymer ?
#
loop_
_entity_poly.entity_id
_entity_poly.type
_entity_poly.pdbx_seq_one_letter_code
_entity_poly.pdbx_strand_id
1 'polypeptide(L)'
;MSEWNRRLVAAVFHDQVDLFPELRRIDATDSFLAGAGDFEDVNRGRASFLEAMPQTENGVRGLFESTVMRGWTPDSDDLPFYAQLHLTILAASTDESLQDEGNFRRRLAQMLGLDPSRDYVSGGRLPELWKCACRWSINRANRRGDTRRLILPEPGAQTIIGYSKRLAFPEFRDQNRLAEIFTRTGIDSTSPLSRLMRELRPLLSEFSDRFQEEFYRFAKLLETGDKAAACETIFWESVEETTWARVRRSGTTTNAVSRLEIDPTDPFDPEFCLYCPEAEEVGSDWVQVPEDRLEGGLVGWRPSASRSAMVLDRMRLWLSDYQHRTLIGHRLIRALGAGCIGFVQKEDGYWLDTQSLPESGSLWLALHRDNDRLLDVPTGQKSGATVFRAPLHDDSKWTLLGPIDVNDTTRSWFNERASNLDFFLPRLMRRRITVVESIKQDDGAYLYLPPVIPAFRCTDARSGIARVGEADCGSYPLSLQDDRLVLPNEVNDLVEPNTTLRVVAFDASKKEIAHGVFRFSDVSSALVFKGVRTPSAWLESCLEGRLQTYSPDLKEWGKDASYCSKPIDGNIRPLSKSHSRSESPVTVDLSSLDERWMRTTEILSAIFARRYAFPIGECVALLEKLWGSVREAWAKLDDLVDNGIVRVLHTRHWSSRVVVACPPVIVVHAHAADVMVRIVGLLSTAMGAVVHRVLGERCRVLASPDRLTGGALEYHLDSTDDLLILRAETDWPQLRWDELPVLDLPAFETLMASPVRADLQGYADDEKTFWSPRLGVFVQKTETVHDTPRLERWRAARQQDLFVLYRKDGSMWNTDCRKWGLLALATEWESPIGHVLDDGTIRLHHPSLSIPVPLAWRTVAGGGGVCFRESSGQRIYPASAYWSPATACAGWKDAAARTKHKERGRLAATERYAFLLERERKAQRLRIER
;
A
#
# COMPACT_ATOMS: atom_id res chain seq x y z
N MET A 1 -19.66 -1.08 39.77
CA MET A 1 -21.13 -1.00 39.67
C MET A 1 -21.68 0.42 39.65
N SER A 2 -21.33 1.31 40.59
CA SER A 2 -21.80 2.71 40.61
C SER A 2 -21.48 3.50 39.33
N GLU A 3 -20.28 3.32 38.80
CA GLU A 3 -19.87 3.93 37.53
C GLU A 3 -20.73 3.45 36.35
N TRP A 4 -20.97 2.14 36.26
CA TRP A 4 -21.87 1.55 35.26
C TRP A 4 -23.32 2.05 35.38
N ASN A 5 -23.83 2.29 36.60
CA ASN A 5 -25.14 2.93 36.76
C ASN A 5 -25.16 4.31 36.11
N ARG A 6 -24.15 5.15 36.37
CA ARG A 6 -24.10 6.51 35.81
C ARG A 6 -24.05 6.48 34.29
N ARG A 7 -23.18 5.65 33.72
CA ARG A 7 -22.98 5.51 32.27
C ARG A 7 -24.22 4.98 31.55
N LEU A 8 -24.79 3.89 32.06
CA LEU A 8 -26.00 3.29 31.47
C LEU A 8 -27.22 4.21 31.62
N VAL A 9 -27.35 4.96 32.72
CA VAL A 9 -28.43 5.93 32.87
C VAL A 9 -28.28 7.06 31.85
N ALA A 10 -27.07 7.58 31.64
CA ALA A 10 -26.83 8.58 30.61
C ALA A 10 -27.21 8.05 29.21
N ALA A 11 -26.65 6.90 28.83
CA ALA A 11 -26.87 6.30 27.51
C ALA A 11 -28.33 5.88 27.24
N VAL A 12 -29.06 5.39 28.25
CA VAL A 12 -30.44 4.92 28.05
C VAL A 12 -31.47 6.04 28.20
N PHE A 13 -31.30 6.91 29.21
CA PHE A 13 -32.33 7.84 29.62
C PHE A 13 -32.07 9.29 29.21
N HIS A 14 -30.82 9.72 29.06
CA HIS A 14 -30.50 11.12 28.75
C HIS A 14 -30.15 11.33 27.27
N ASP A 15 -29.63 10.31 26.59
CA ASP A 15 -29.39 10.37 25.16
C ASP A 15 -30.70 10.34 24.36
N GLN A 16 -30.73 11.12 23.27
CA GLN A 16 -31.86 11.19 22.34
C GLN A 16 -33.21 11.59 22.96
N VAL A 17 -33.22 12.30 24.09
CA VAL A 17 -34.47 12.76 24.76
C VAL A 17 -35.37 13.55 23.81
N ASP A 18 -34.80 14.46 23.02
CA ASP A 18 -35.55 15.31 22.08
C ASP A 18 -36.15 14.53 20.91
N LEU A 19 -35.47 13.47 20.47
CA LEU A 19 -35.91 12.65 19.34
C LEU A 19 -36.92 11.60 19.78
N PHE A 20 -36.67 10.95 20.93
CA PHE A 20 -37.43 9.79 21.40
C PHE A 20 -37.76 9.90 22.90
N PRO A 21 -38.74 10.76 23.28
CA PRO A 21 -39.05 11.06 24.67
C PRO A 21 -39.61 9.86 25.45
N GLU A 22 -40.03 8.81 24.77
CA GLU A 22 -40.47 7.55 25.38
C GLU A 22 -39.45 6.43 25.17
N LEU A 23 -39.25 5.66 26.23
CA LEU A 23 -38.40 4.47 26.25
C LEU A 23 -39.32 3.25 26.45
N ARG A 24 -39.62 2.55 25.36
CA ARG A 24 -40.43 1.31 25.37
C ARG A 24 -39.58 0.05 25.26
N ARG A 25 -38.30 0.22 24.93
CA ARG A 25 -37.33 -0.81 24.57
C ARG A 25 -35.96 -0.33 25.00
N ILE A 26 -35.09 -1.26 25.35
CA ILE A 26 -33.71 -1.01 25.79
C ILE A 26 -32.83 -1.91 24.95
N ASP A 27 -31.83 -1.30 24.31
CA ASP A 27 -30.81 -2.02 23.57
C ASP A 27 -30.05 -2.94 24.52
N ALA A 28 -29.93 -4.20 24.10
CA ALA A 28 -29.30 -5.27 24.84
C ALA A 28 -28.06 -5.82 24.12
N THR A 29 -27.58 -5.13 23.08
CA THR A 29 -26.40 -5.52 22.30
C THR A 29 -25.10 -5.25 23.08
N ASP A 30 -24.06 -6.02 22.80
CA ASP A 30 -22.75 -5.79 23.40
C ASP A 30 -22.12 -4.49 22.89
N SER A 31 -22.42 -4.12 21.64
CA SER A 31 -22.03 -2.83 21.05
C SER A 31 -22.55 -1.64 21.88
N PHE A 32 -23.81 -1.69 22.33
CA PHE A 32 -24.37 -0.67 23.23
C PHE A 32 -23.61 -0.59 24.56
N LEU A 33 -23.28 -1.73 25.17
CA LEU A 33 -22.50 -1.77 26.42
C LEU A 33 -21.10 -1.19 26.25
N ALA A 34 -20.45 -1.51 25.13
CA ALA A 34 -19.13 -0.98 24.81
C ALA A 34 -19.18 0.53 24.60
N GLY A 35 -20.17 1.03 23.84
CA GLY A 35 -20.40 2.46 23.64
C GLY A 35 -20.70 3.20 24.94
N ALA A 36 -21.62 2.70 25.76
CA ALA A 36 -21.92 3.28 27.08
C ALA A 36 -20.70 3.24 28.03
N GLY A 37 -19.82 2.26 27.85
CA GLY A 37 -18.60 2.10 28.63
C GLY A 37 -17.36 2.80 28.07
N ASP A 38 -17.45 3.50 26.94
CA ASP A 38 -16.29 4.06 26.21
C ASP A 38 -15.20 3.01 25.87
N PHE A 39 -15.61 1.78 25.52
CA PHE A 39 -14.70 0.71 25.10
C PHE A 39 -14.74 0.52 23.59
N GLU A 40 -13.57 0.42 22.96
CA GLU A 40 -13.45 0.13 21.51
C GLU A 40 -13.68 -1.36 21.19
N ASP A 41 -13.26 -2.24 22.10
CA ASP A 41 -13.50 -3.68 21.99
C ASP A 41 -14.79 -4.05 22.72
N VAL A 42 -15.75 -4.55 21.95
CA VAL A 42 -17.05 -5.04 22.41
C VAL A 42 -16.91 -6.12 23.49
N ASN A 43 -15.94 -7.02 23.36
CA ASN A 43 -15.71 -8.07 24.36
C ASN A 43 -15.20 -7.47 25.67
N ARG A 44 -14.30 -6.49 25.59
CA ARG A 44 -13.77 -5.80 26.78
C ARG A 44 -14.84 -5.00 27.49
N GLY A 45 -15.72 -4.32 26.75
CA GLY A 45 -16.87 -3.61 27.32
C GLY A 45 -17.81 -4.55 28.07
N ARG A 46 -18.18 -5.67 27.45
CA ARG A 46 -18.98 -6.73 28.09
C ARG A 46 -18.29 -7.32 29.33
N ALA A 47 -17.02 -7.72 29.21
CA ALA A 47 -16.25 -8.28 30.32
C ALA A 47 -16.20 -7.32 31.50
N SER A 48 -15.90 -6.04 31.25
CA SER A 48 -15.87 -5.00 32.29
C SER A 48 -17.23 -4.80 32.97
N PHE A 49 -18.34 -4.93 32.22
CA PHE A 49 -19.69 -4.88 32.80
C PHE A 49 -19.98 -6.08 33.69
N LEU A 50 -19.67 -7.30 33.23
CA LEU A 50 -19.91 -8.53 33.99
C LEU A 50 -19.00 -8.64 35.22
N GLU A 51 -17.74 -8.23 35.13
CA GLU A 51 -16.80 -8.15 36.26
C GLU A 51 -17.28 -7.19 37.36
N ALA A 52 -18.04 -6.14 36.98
CA ALA A 52 -18.60 -5.20 37.93
C ALA A 52 -19.80 -5.77 38.72
N MET A 53 -20.31 -6.95 38.36
CA MET A 53 -21.38 -7.65 39.06
C MET A 53 -20.84 -8.53 40.20
N PRO A 54 -21.64 -8.85 41.23
CA PRO A 54 -21.23 -9.76 42.28
C PRO A 54 -20.97 -11.16 41.72
N GLN A 55 -19.86 -11.76 42.11
CA GLN A 55 -19.44 -13.10 41.64
C GLN A 55 -19.83 -14.23 42.62
N THR A 56 -20.65 -13.93 43.63
CA THR A 56 -21.10 -14.90 44.64
C THR A 56 -22.62 -15.07 44.58
N GLU A 57 -23.12 -16.27 44.88
CA GLU A 57 -24.55 -16.56 44.85
C GLU A 57 -25.37 -15.61 45.73
N ASN A 58 -24.89 -15.34 46.95
CA ASN A 58 -25.53 -14.41 47.88
C ASN A 58 -25.49 -12.96 47.37
N GLY A 59 -24.38 -12.56 46.74
CA GLY A 59 -24.25 -11.23 46.14
C GLY A 59 -25.24 -11.02 44.99
N VAL A 60 -25.39 -12.01 44.11
CA VAL A 60 -26.32 -11.94 42.97
C VAL A 60 -27.78 -11.95 43.43
N ARG A 61 -28.14 -12.78 44.42
CA ARG A 61 -29.47 -12.71 45.04
C ARG A 61 -29.75 -11.33 45.64
N GLY A 62 -28.74 -10.76 46.31
CA GLY A 62 -28.80 -9.41 46.88
C GLY A 62 -29.12 -8.31 45.87
N LEU A 63 -28.74 -8.45 44.59
CA LEU A 63 -29.09 -7.50 43.53
C LEU A 63 -30.61 -7.34 43.34
N PHE A 64 -31.39 -8.35 43.68
CA PHE A 64 -32.84 -8.35 43.47
C PHE A 64 -33.63 -8.16 44.76
N GLU A 65 -32.98 -7.85 45.88
CA GLU A 65 -33.64 -7.61 47.16
C GLU A 65 -34.10 -6.14 47.32
N SER A 66 -35.06 -5.91 48.23
CA SER A 66 -35.51 -4.55 48.58
C SER A 66 -34.42 -3.67 49.20
N THR A 67 -33.37 -4.29 49.75
CA THR A 67 -32.23 -3.62 50.39
C THR A 67 -31.47 -2.70 49.44
N VAL A 68 -31.51 -2.97 48.13
CA VAL A 68 -30.85 -2.12 47.12
C VAL A 68 -31.53 -0.74 46.98
N MET A 69 -32.81 -0.63 47.34
CA MET A 69 -33.54 0.64 47.34
C MET A 69 -33.47 1.38 48.68
N ARG A 70 -32.68 0.89 49.65
CA ARG A 70 -32.63 1.48 51.00
C ARG A 70 -32.13 2.92 50.92
N GLY A 71 -32.98 3.87 51.31
CA GLY A 71 -32.67 5.30 51.30
C GLY A 71 -32.84 5.99 49.94
N TRP A 72 -33.24 5.26 48.89
CA TRP A 72 -33.53 5.82 47.57
C TRP A 72 -35.03 6.10 47.40
N THR A 73 -35.37 7.13 46.62
CA THR A 73 -36.76 7.46 46.27
C THR A 73 -36.89 7.73 44.78
N PRO A 74 -38.09 7.61 44.18
CA PRO A 74 -38.33 7.98 42.78
C PRO A 74 -38.01 9.45 42.44
N ASP A 75 -37.74 10.26 43.45
CA ASP A 75 -37.48 11.69 43.34
C ASP A 75 -35.98 12.02 43.38
N SER A 76 -35.13 11.01 43.61
CA SER A 76 -33.68 11.13 43.62
C SER A 76 -33.12 11.50 42.24
N ASP A 77 -31.94 12.13 42.25
CA ASP A 77 -31.26 12.55 41.00
C ASP A 77 -30.66 11.36 40.23
N ASP A 78 -30.42 10.23 40.87
CA ASP A 78 -29.78 9.06 40.28
C ASP A 78 -30.67 7.81 40.32
N LEU A 79 -30.26 6.79 39.55
CA LEU A 79 -30.88 5.47 39.53
C LEU A 79 -29.81 4.40 39.88
N PRO A 80 -29.50 4.20 41.17
CA PRO A 80 -28.30 3.48 41.63
C PRO A 80 -28.39 1.94 41.48
N PHE A 81 -29.46 1.45 40.88
CA PHE A 81 -29.70 0.02 40.66
C PHE A 81 -29.97 -0.31 39.19
N TYR A 82 -29.73 0.63 38.27
CA TYR A 82 -30.01 0.42 36.86
C TYR A 82 -29.11 -0.64 36.22
N ALA A 83 -27.85 -0.75 36.62
CA ALA A 83 -26.90 -1.73 36.10
C ALA A 83 -27.42 -3.18 36.29
N GLN A 84 -28.04 -3.49 37.44
CA GLN A 84 -28.63 -4.82 37.63
C GLN A 84 -29.92 -5.03 36.81
N LEU A 85 -30.68 -3.97 36.53
CA LEU A 85 -31.82 -4.04 35.61
C LEU A 85 -31.34 -4.30 34.19
N HIS A 86 -30.30 -3.59 33.76
CA HIS A 86 -29.67 -3.78 32.46
C HIS A 86 -29.04 -5.17 32.32
N LEU A 87 -28.46 -5.74 33.38
CA LEU A 87 -28.03 -7.14 33.40
C LEU A 87 -29.19 -8.10 33.07
N THR A 88 -30.41 -7.82 33.55
CA THR A 88 -31.58 -8.63 33.18
C THR A 88 -32.09 -8.37 31.76
N ILE A 89 -31.80 -7.20 31.18
CA ILE A 89 -32.03 -6.91 29.75
C ILE A 89 -31.05 -7.73 28.90
N LEU A 90 -29.77 -7.72 29.26
CA LEU A 90 -28.71 -8.48 28.61
C LEU A 90 -28.96 -9.99 28.69
N ALA A 91 -29.41 -10.51 29.85
CA ALA A 91 -29.79 -11.91 30.00
C ALA A 91 -31.12 -12.27 29.32
N ALA A 92 -31.95 -11.28 29.01
CA ALA A 92 -33.19 -11.47 28.26
C ALA A 92 -32.93 -11.52 26.75
N SER A 93 -32.03 -10.68 26.25
CA SER A 93 -31.40 -10.80 24.93
C SER A 93 -30.31 -11.90 24.95
N THR A 94 -29.74 -12.32 23.82
CA THR A 94 -28.77 -13.45 23.85
C THR A 94 -27.33 -13.00 24.09
N ASP A 95 -26.56 -13.86 24.76
CA ASP A 95 -25.10 -13.99 24.62
C ASP A 95 -24.84 -15.11 23.58
N GLU A 96 -23.82 -14.91 22.73
CA GLU A 96 -23.36 -15.86 21.70
C GLU A 96 -23.12 -17.27 22.21
N SER A 97 -22.60 -17.38 23.43
CA SER A 97 -22.25 -18.64 24.10
C SER A 97 -23.47 -19.39 24.66
N LEU A 98 -24.62 -18.72 24.80
CA LEU A 98 -25.80 -19.21 25.53
C LEU A 98 -27.08 -19.28 24.69
N GLN A 99 -26.96 -19.12 23.37
CA GLN A 99 -28.10 -19.09 22.43
C GLN A 99 -28.92 -20.40 22.40
N ASP A 100 -28.36 -21.55 22.84
CA ASP A 100 -29.08 -22.83 22.98
C ASP A 100 -29.85 -22.97 24.30
N GLU A 101 -29.61 -22.08 25.27
CA GLU A 101 -30.29 -22.10 26.58
C GLU A 101 -31.56 -21.25 26.55
N GLY A 102 -32.70 -21.90 26.30
CA GLY A 102 -34.02 -21.25 26.29
C GLY A 102 -34.48 -20.69 27.65
N ASN A 103 -33.84 -21.06 28.77
CA ASN A 103 -34.24 -20.63 30.10
C ASN A 103 -33.46 -19.39 30.58
N PHE A 104 -34.17 -18.27 30.73
CA PHE A 104 -33.63 -17.00 31.24
C PHE A 104 -32.80 -17.12 32.52
N ARG A 105 -33.25 -17.93 33.50
CA ARG A 105 -32.57 -18.04 34.80
C ARG A 105 -31.23 -18.75 34.66
N ARG A 106 -31.19 -19.79 33.81
CA ARG A 106 -29.97 -20.54 33.51
C ARG A 106 -28.97 -19.68 32.76
N ARG A 107 -29.45 -18.86 31.80
CA ARG A 107 -28.63 -17.89 31.08
C ARG A 107 -27.99 -16.86 32.00
N LEU A 108 -28.78 -16.23 32.88
CA LEU A 108 -28.24 -15.26 33.83
C LEU A 108 -27.16 -15.88 34.73
N ALA A 109 -27.37 -17.11 35.19
CA ALA A 109 -26.37 -17.83 35.99
C ALA A 109 -25.09 -18.10 35.19
N GLN A 110 -25.21 -18.59 33.95
CA GLN A 110 -24.08 -18.88 33.08
C GLN A 110 -23.27 -17.61 32.72
N MET A 111 -23.93 -16.49 32.43
CA MET A 111 -23.27 -15.20 32.15
C MET A 111 -22.40 -14.72 33.32
N LEU A 112 -22.74 -15.08 34.55
CA LEU A 112 -22.02 -14.71 35.76
C LEU A 112 -21.09 -15.82 36.26
N GLY A 113 -20.92 -16.92 35.51
CA GLY A 113 -20.11 -18.05 35.92
C GLY A 113 -20.64 -18.83 37.13
N LEU A 114 -21.95 -18.79 37.38
CA LEU A 114 -22.63 -19.43 38.51
C LEU A 114 -23.33 -20.74 38.13
N ASP A 115 -23.69 -21.55 39.14
CA ASP A 115 -24.41 -22.81 38.98
C ASP A 115 -25.76 -22.60 38.27
N PRO A 116 -25.96 -23.12 37.04
CA PRO A 116 -27.20 -22.92 36.28
C PRO A 116 -28.42 -23.66 36.84
N SER A 117 -28.23 -24.59 37.77
CA SER A 117 -29.34 -25.35 38.39
C SER A 117 -30.06 -24.57 39.50
N ARG A 118 -29.45 -23.46 39.97
CA ARG A 118 -29.98 -22.65 41.08
C ARG A 118 -30.78 -21.46 40.59
N ASP A 119 -31.69 -21.00 41.44
CA ASP A 119 -32.49 -19.80 41.21
C ASP A 119 -31.93 -18.61 42.00
N TYR A 120 -31.65 -17.52 41.29
CA TYR A 120 -31.12 -16.27 41.82
C TYR A 120 -32.11 -15.11 41.72
N VAL A 121 -33.23 -15.27 41.00
CA VAL A 121 -34.15 -14.18 40.64
C VAL A 121 -35.55 -14.37 41.22
N SER A 122 -36.05 -15.60 41.35
CA SER A 122 -37.47 -15.82 41.67
C SER A 122 -37.88 -15.45 43.09
N GLY A 123 -36.93 -15.38 44.02
CA GLY A 123 -37.15 -14.85 45.37
C GLY A 123 -37.03 -13.32 45.46
N GLY A 124 -36.65 -12.66 44.37
CA GLY A 124 -36.37 -11.22 44.31
C GLY A 124 -37.57 -10.35 43.94
N ARG A 125 -37.35 -9.03 44.00
CA ARG A 125 -38.30 -7.94 43.72
C ARG A 125 -38.02 -7.27 42.37
N LEU A 126 -37.50 -8.01 41.40
CA LEU A 126 -37.19 -7.51 40.05
C LEU A 126 -38.35 -6.71 39.41
N PRO A 127 -39.63 -7.15 39.48
CA PRO A 127 -40.74 -6.34 38.96
C PRO A 127 -40.93 -4.99 39.67
N GLU A 128 -40.64 -4.92 40.97
CA GLU A 128 -40.74 -3.68 41.75
C GLU A 128 -39.62 -2.71 41.39
N LEU A 129 -38.39 -3.22 41.15
CA LEU A 129 -37.26 -2.40 40.70
C LEU A 129 -37.57 -1.73 39.34
N TRP A 130 -38.16 -2.46 38.39
CA TRP A 130 -38.61 -1.88 37.12
C TRP A 130 -39.71 -0.82 37.30
N LYS A 131 -40.69 -1.07 38.17
CA LYS A 131 -41.73 -0.09 38.50
C LYS A 131 -41.14 1.17 39.15
N CYS A 132 -40.10 1.02 39.97
CA CYS A 132 -39.40 2.14 40.57
C CYS A 132 -38.61 2.95 39.53
N ALA A 133 -37.86 2.29 38.64
CA ALA A 133 -37.19 2.95 37.52
C ALA A 133 -38.16 3.71 36.60
N CYS A 134 -39.33 3.12 36.31
CA CYS A 134 -40.40 3.75 35.55
C CYS A 134 -40.89 5.04 36.23
N ARG A 135 -41.26 4.96 37.52
CA ARG A 135 -41.67 6.15 38.30
C ARG A 135 -40.60 7.23 38.34
N TRP A 136 -39.35 6.84 38.58
CA TRP A 136 -38.22 7.77 38.57
C TRP A 136 -38.08 8.50 37.24
N SER A 137 -38.09 7.77 36.13
CA SER A 137 -37.95 8.37 34.80
C SER A 137 -39.08 9.36 34.47
N ILE A 138 -40.32 9.04 34.85
CA ILE A 138 -41.49 9.92 34.64
C ILE A 138 -41.37 11.16 35.52
N ASN A 139 -41.02 11.00 36.81
CA ASN A 139 -40.88 12.12 37.73
C ASN A 139 -39.76 13.07 37.28
N ARG A 140 -38.61 12.54 36.87
CA ARG A 140 -37.49 13.34 36.39
C ARG A 140 -37.80 14.03 35.07
N ALA A 141 -38.40 13.33 34.11
CA ALA A 141 -38.87 13.93 32.86
C ALA A 141 -39.81 15.12 33.11
N ASN A 142 -40.74 14.99 34.05
CA ASN A 142 -41.68 16.06 34.38
C ASN A 142 -41.03 17.25 35.13
N ARG A 143 -39.95 17.02 35.88
CA ARG A 143 -39.27 18.06 36.67
C ARG A 143 -38.17 18.79 35.90
N ARG A 144 -37.37 18.05 35.12
CA ARG A 144 -36.15 18.54 34.48
C ARG A 144 -36.20 18.49 32.96
N GLY A 145 -37.06 17.66 32.36
CA GLY A 145 -37.15 17.49 30.90
C GLY A 145 -35.93 16.82 30.27
N ASP A 146 -34.97 16.34 31.06
CA ASP A 146 -33.68 15.80 30.61
C ASP A 146 -33.66 14.26 30.53
N THR A 147 -34.82 13.62 30.61
CA THR A 147 -34.95 12.18 30.81
C THR A 147 -36.08 11.59 29.97
N ARG A 148 -35.80 10.49 29.28
CA ARG A 148 -36.79 9.68 28.55
C ARG A 148 -37.71 8.95 29.52
N ARG A 149 -39.00 8.88 29.20
CA ARG A 149 -40.03 8.22 30.02
C ARG A 149 -40.05 6.72 29.75
N LEU A 150 -39.68 5.90 30.73
CA LEU A 150 -39.79 4.44 30.62
C LEU A 150 -41.25 3.99 30.70
N ILE A 151 -41.74 3.39 29.63
CA ILE A 151 -43.08 2.81 29.54
C ILE A 151 -42.96 1.30 29.71
N LEU A 152 -43.49 0.79 30.82
CA LEU A 152 -43.43 -0.64 31.10
C LEU A 152 -44.47 -1.41 30.27
N PRO A 153 -44.08 -2.52 29.62
CA PRO A 153 -45.00 -3.38 28.88
C PRO A 153 -45.83 -4.25 29.82
N GLU A 154 -47.00 -4.72 29.37
CA GLU A 154 -47.76 -5.74 30.11
C GLU A 154 -46.93 -7.03 30.27
N PRO A 155 -46.63 -7.50 31.50
CA PRO A 155 -45.74 -8.64 31.72
C PRO A 155 -46.35 -9.97 31.25
N GLY A 156 -47.68 -10.06 31.17
CA GLY A 156 -48.41 -11.29 30.83
C GLY A 156 -48.21 -12.39 31.89
N ALA A 157 -48.19 -13.66 31.46
CA ALA A 157 -48.02 -14.81 32.37
C ALA A 157 -46.63 -14.91 33.04
N GLN A 158 -45.64 -14.11 32.60
CA GLN A 158 -44.28 -14.10 33.14
C GLN A 158 -44.13 -12.97 34.18
N THR A 159 -44.67 -13.18 35.38
CA THR A 159 -44.81 -12.14 36.41
C THR A 159 -43.49 -11.63 37.00
N ILE A 160 -42.41 -12.44 36.96
CA ILE A 160 -41.11 -12.09 37.56
C ILE A 160 -40.16 -11.44 36.54
N ILE A 161 -40.03 -12.04 35.36
CA ILE A 161 -39.04 -11.65 34.34
C ILE A 161 -39.67 -10.96 33.11
N GLY A 162 -41.00 -10.80 33.11
CA GLY A 162 -41.76 -10.32 31.97
C GLY A 162 -41.36 -8.93 31.52
N TYR A 163 -41.08 -8.00 32.43
CA TYR A 163 -40.62 -6.66 32.06
C TYR A 163 -39.26 -6.71 31.35
N SER A 164 -38.25 -7.38 31.93
CA SER A 164 -36.92 -7.49 31.33
C SER A 164 -36.97 -8.10 29.93
N LYS A 165 -37.69 -9.22 29.79
CA LYS A 165 -37.86 -9.88 28.48
C LYS A 165 -38.52 -9.01 27.43
N ARG A 166 -39.47 -8.18 27.87
CA ARG A 166 -40.29 -7.37 26.97
C ARG A 166 -39.69 -5.99 26.68
N LEU A 167 -38.78 -5.52 27.54
CA LEU A 167 -38.03 -4.29 27.32
C LEU A 167 -36.76 -4.56 26.49
N ALA A 168 -36.18 -5.75 26.57
CA ALA A 168 -34.99 -6.10 25.80
C ALA A 168 -35.26 -6.08 24.29
N PHE A 169 -34.36 -5.47 23.54
CA PHE A 169 -34.35 -5.51 22.09
C PHE A 169 -32.95 -5.87 21.57
N PRO A 170 -32.82 -6.84 20.64
CA PRO A 170 -33.88 -7.73 20.16
C PRO A 170 -34.30 -8.73 21.26
N GLU A 171 -35.53 -9.24 21.19
CA GLU A 171 -35.94 -10.35 22.06
C GLU A 171 -35.17 -11.64 21.66
N PHE A 172 -34.91 -12.54 22.62
CA PHE A 172 -34.22 -13.83 22.36
C PHE A 172 -34.76 -14.58 21.14
N ARG A 173 -36.08 -14.66 21.01
CA ARG A 173 -36.74 -15.35 19.90
C ARG A 173 -36.46 -14.67 18.56
N ASP A 174 -36.49 -13.34 18.54
CA ASP A 174 -36.27 -12.55 17.33
C ASP A 174 -34.82 -12.64 16.87
N GLN A 175 -33.87 -12.57 17.81
CA GLN A 175 -32.44 -12.71 17.52
C GLN A 175 -32.10 -14.09 16.98
N ASN A 176 -32.65 -15.16 17.59
CA ASN A 176 -32.47 -16.52 17.08
C ASN A 176 -33.12 -16.71 15.70
N ARG A 177 -34.29 -16.12 15.46
CA ARG A 177 -34.93 -16.17 14.14
C ARG A 177 -34.12 -15.41 13.09
N LEU A 178 -33.56 -14.26 13.45
CA LEU A 178 -32.68 -13.48 12.60
C LEU A 178 -31.40 -14.28 12.25
N ALA A 179 -30.78 -14.92 13.24
CA ALA A 179 -29.61 -15.77 13.05
C ALA A 179 -29.90 -17.00 12.16
N GLU A 180 -31.08 -17.62 12.32
CA GLU A 180 -31.54 -18.73 11.48
C GLU A 180 -31.75 -18.27 10.03
N ILE A 181 -32.40 -17.11 9.83
CA ILE A 181 -32.60 -16.53 8.50
C ILE A 181 -31.25 -16.21 7.87
N PHE A 182 -30.33 -15.60 8.61
CA PHE A 182 -28.97 -15.28 8.14
C PHE A 182 -28.22 -16.54 7.72
N THR A 183 -28.33 -17.62 8.49
CA THR A 183 -27.71 -18.91 8.17
C THR A 183 -28.35 -19.55 6.92
N ARG A 184 -29.69 -19.54 6.84
CA ARG A 184 -30.45 -20.15 5.75
C ARG A 184 -30.28 -19.42 4.41
N THR A 185 -30.28 -18.09 4.44
CA THR A 185 -30.28 -17.24 3.23
C THR A 185 -28.90 -16.72 2.85
N GLY A 186 -27.92 -16.82 3.76
CA GLY A 186 -26.59 -16.26 3.59
C GLY A 186 -26.60 -14.72 3.50
N ILE A 187 -27.60 -14.07 4.11
CA ILE A 187 -27.61 -12.61 4.32
C ILE A 187 -27.02 -12.27 5.69
N ASP A 188 -26.60 -11.01 5.83
CA ASP A 188 -26.05 -10.42 7.05
C ASP A 188 -25.99 -8.88 6.93
N SER A 189 -25.43 -8.18 7.93
CA SER A 189 -25.25 -6.72 7.92
C SER A 189 -24.34 -6.24 6.79
N THR A 190 -23.51 -7.11 6.24
CA THR A 190 -22.69 -6.80 5.08
C THR A 190 -23.46 -7.02 3.78
N SER A 191 -24.66 -7.58 3.79
CA SER A 191 -25.43 -7.76 2.55
C SER A 191 -26.02 -6.44 2.05
N PRO A 192 -26.31 -6.33 0.75
CA PRO A 192 -27.08 -5.21 0.23
C PRO A 192 -28.36 -4.96 0.98
N LEU A 193 -28.66 -3.69 1.20
CA LEU A 193 -29.83 -3.30 1.95
C LEU A 193 -31.12 -3.78 1.28
N SER A 194 -31.22 -3.66 -0.05
CA SER A 194 -32.37 -4.14 -0.81
C SER A 194 -32.58 -5.66 -0.69
N ARG A 195 -31.51 -6.45 -0.67
CA ARG A 195 -31.59 -7.90 -0.45
C ARG A 195 -32.02 -8.20 0.98
N LEU A 196 -31.39 -7.58 1.97
CA LEU A 196 -31.77 -7.75 3.37
C LEU A 196 -33.25 -7.44 3.59
N MET A 197 -33.74 -6.34 3.03
CA MET A 197 -35.15 -5.97 3.08
C MET A 197 -36.05 -6.97 2.34
N ARG A 198 -35.65 -7.44 1.15
CA ARG A 198 -36.41 -8.42 0.35
C ARG A 198 -36.54 -9.78 1.05
N GLU A 199 -35.49 -10.23 1.74
CA GLU A 199 -35.51 -11.51 2.45
C GLU A 199 -36.22 -11.41 3.81
N LEU A 200 -36.09 -10.29 4.54
CA LEU A 200 -36.72 -10.12 5.85
C LEU A 200 -38.21 -9.76 5.75
N ARG A 201 -38.60 -8.89 4.81
CA ARG A 201 -39.98 -8.37 4.73
C ARG A 201 -41.05 -9.49 4.62
N PRO A 202 -40.87 -10.57 3.83
CA PRO A 202 -41.83 -11.67 3.76
C PRO A 202 -41.91 -12.50 5.04
N LEU A 203 -40.87 -12.48 5.88
CA LEU A 203 -40.76 -13.27 7.10
C LEU A 203 -41.13 -12.49 8.36
N LEU A 204 -41.53 -11.22 8.24
CA LEU A 204 -41.82 -10.35 9.38
C LEU A 204 -42.88 -10.90 10.34
N SER A 205 -43.87 -11.63 9.83
CA SER A 205 -44.91 -12.25 10.64
C SER A 205 -44.40 -13.34 11.60
N GLU A 206 -43.18 -13.82 11.39
CA GLU A 206 -42.55 -14.82 12.25
C GLU A 206 -41.85 -14.20 13.48
N PHE A 207 -41.57 -12.89 13.40
CA PHE A 207 -40.99 -12.09 14.47
C PHE A 207 -42.05 -11.47 15.38
N SER A 208 -41.65 -11.01 16.56
CA SER A 208 -42.53 -10.27 17.47
C SER A 208 -43.07 -9.00 16.81
N ASP A 209 -44.28 -8.58 17.17
CA ASP A 209 -44.89 -7.32 16.72
C ASP A 209 -43.94 -6.13 16.96
N ARG A 210 -43.12 -6.23 17.99
CA ARG A 210 -42.11 -5.23 18.33
C ARG A 210 -40.99 -5.18 17.32
N PHE A 211 -40.42 -6.32 16.96
CA PHE A 211 -39.40 -6.38 15.92
C PHE A 211 -39.96 -5.85 14.59
N GLN A 212 -41.22 -6.17 14.28
CA GLN A 212 -41.92 -5.63 13.12
C GLN A 212 -42.01 -4.09 13.17
N GLU A 213 -42.40 -3.50 14.30
CA GLU A 213 -42.46 -2.03 14.47
C GLU A 213 -41.10 -1.35 14.21
N GLU A 214 -39.99 -1.88 14.74
CA GLU A 214 -38.66 -1.28 14.51
C GLU A 214 -38.16 -1.53 13.09
N PHE A 215 -38.50 -2.68 12.49
CA PHE A 215 -38.28 -2.89 11.06
C PHE A 215 -39.02 -1.85 10.22
N TYR A 216 -40.30 -1.56 10.50
CA TYR A 216 -41.06 -0.57 9.75
C TYR A 216 -40.54 0.84 9.97
N ARG A 217 -40.06 1.15 11.17
CA ARG A 217 -39.41 2.42 11.47
C ARG A 217 -38.11 2.59 10.69
N PHE A 218 -37.26 1.57 10.70
CA PHE A 218 -36.07 1.51 9.88
C PHE A 218 -36.39 1.66 8.39
N ALA A 219 -37.38 0.91 7.89
CA ALA A 219 -37.86 1.01 6.51
C ALA A 219 -38.32 2.42 6.15
N LYS A 220 -39.06 3.09 7.04
CA LYS A 220 -39.54 4.46 6.85
C LYS A 220 -38.38 5.45 6.72
N LEU A 221 -37.34 5.34 7.55
CA LEU A 221 -36.15 6.20 7.47
C LEU A 221 -35.46 6.03 6.11
N LEU A 222 -35.34 4.80 5.64
CA LEU A 222 -34.79 4.50 4.31
C LEU A 222 -35.66 5.04 3.17
N GLU A 223 -36.99 4.91 3.27
CA GLU A 223 -37.95 5.46 2.31
C GLU A 223 -37.89 6.99 2.25
N THR A 224 -37.60 7.65 3.38
CA THR A 224 -37.37 9.11 3.43
C THR A 224 -35.95 9.53 3.02
N GLY A 225 -35.06 8.58 2.70
CA GLY A 225 -33.69 8.82 2.28
C GLY A 225 -32.70 9.09 3.43
N ASP A 226 -33.14 9.06 4.68
CA ASP A 226 -32.31 9.31 5.86
C ASP A 226 -31.56 8.04 6.31
N LYS A 227 -30.58 7.65 5.48
CA LYS A 227 -29.74 6.48 5.74
C LYS A 227 -28.92 6.62 7.03
N ALA A 228 -28.52 7.84 7.37
CA ALA A 228 -27.75 8.09 8.59
C ALA A 228 -28.58 7.76 9.84
N ALA A 229 -29.81 8.27 9.93
CA ALA A 229 -30.70 7.90 11.02
C ALA A 229 -31.06 6.40 11.01
N ALA A 230 -31.14 5.77 9.84
CA ALA A 230 -31.40 4.33 9.73
C ALA A 230 -30.27 3.47 10.35
N CYS A 231 -29.00 3.87 10.19
CA CYS A 231 -27.83 3.21 10.81
C CYS A 231 -27.86 3.24 12.35
N GLU A 232 -28.50 4.27 12.92
CA GLU A 232 -28.59 4.53 14.36
C GLU A 232 -29.85 3.90 14.99
N THR A 233 -30.57 3.05 14.24
CA THR A 233 -31.72 2.35 14.79
C THR A 233 -31.30 1.08 15.53
N ILE A 234 -31.99 0.79 16.64
CA ILE A 234 -31.82 -0.46 17.40
C ILE A 234 -32.05 -1.71 16.53
N PHE A 235 -32.86 -1.59 15.47
CA PHE A 235 -33.04 -2.66 14.47
C PHE A 235 -31.74 -2.95 13.72
N TRP A 236 -31.06 -1.91 13.21
CA TRP A 236 -29.81 -2.09 12.47
C TRP A 236 -28.69 -2.60 13.37
N GLU A 237 -28.62 -2.12 14.62
CA GLU A 237 -27.69 -2.63 15.63
C GLU A 237 -27.90 -4.13 15.89
N SER A 238 -29.15 -4.57 15.97
CA SER A 238 -29.48 -5.99 16.10
C SER A 238 -29.01 -6.83 14.90
N VAL A 239 -29.09 -6.28 13.69
CA VAL A 239 -28.61 -6.90 12.45
C VAL A 239 -27.08 -7.02 12.45
N GLU A 240 -26.37 -5.98 12.87
CA GLU A 240 -24.91 -5.98 13.00
C GLU A 240 -24.45 -6.98 14.07
N GLU A 241 -25.03 -6.94 15.26
CA GLU A 241 -24.72 -7.84 16.37
C GLU A 241 -24.95 -9.31 15.98
N THR A 242 -26.08 -9.62 15.36
CA THR A 242 -26.39 -10.99 14.91
C THR A 242 -25.40 -11.48 13.85
N THR A 243 -24.90 -10.58 13.00
CA THR A 243 -23.86 -10.89 12.04
C THR A 243 -22.54 -11.23 12.74
N TRP A 244 -22.14 -10.42 13.71
CA TRP A 244 -20.91 -10.60 14.47
C TRP A 244 -20.95 -11.89 15.29
N ALA A 245 -22.10 -12.19 15.89
CA ALA A 245 -22.39 -13.44 16.59
C ALA A 245 -22.25 -14.68 15.75
N ARG A 246 -22.73 -14.63 14.52
CA ARG A 246 -22.56 -15.74 13.59
C ARG A 246 -21.09 -15.96 13.25
N VAL A 247 -20.33 -14.88 13.03
CA VAL A 247 -18.89 -14.94 12.71
C VAL A 247 -18.08 -15.53 13.88
N ARG A 248 -18.42 -15.18 15.13
CA ARG A 248 -17.77 -15.71 16.35
C ARG A 248 -18.09 -17.20 16.58
N ARG A 249 -19.36 -17.62 16.43
CA ARG A 249 -19.85 -19.00 16.64
C ARG A 249 -19.29 -20.05 15.69
N SER A 250 -18.94 -19.68 14.47
CA SER A 250 -18.32 -20.61 13.51
C SER A 250 -16.85 -20.95 13.85
N GLY A 251 -16.37 -20.63 15.08
CA GLY A 251 -14.97 -20.83 15.48
C GLY A 251 -14.01 -19.99 14.63
N THR A 252 -14.54 -18.95 13.99
CA THR A 252 -13.89 -18.17 12.94
C THR A 252 -13.29 -16.89 13.51
N THR A 253 -13.00 -16.84 14.81
CA THR A 253 -12.22 -15.77 15.43
C THR A 253 -10.75 -15.81 15.01
N THR A 254 -10.31 -16.84 14.27
CA THR A 254 -9.01 -16.87 13.56
C THR A 254 -9.06 -17.47 12.14
N ASN A 255 -10.21 -17.84 11.59
CA ASN A 255 -10.28 -18.36 10.22
C ASN A 255 -10.56 -17.22 9.26
N ALA A 256 -9.51 -16.49 8.94
CA ALA A 256 -9.57 -15.44 7.98
C ALA A 256 -10.30 -15.93 6.70
N VAL A 257 -11.33 -15.16 6.34
CA VAL A 257 -12.17 -15.46 5.17
C VAL A 257 -11.26 -15.40 3.98
N SER A 258 -11.21 -16.47 3.18
CA SER A 258 -10.31 -16.51 2.04
C SER A 258 -10.51 -15.28 1.16
N ARG A 259 -9.40 -14.62 0.82
CA ARG A 259 -9.37 -13.39 0.04
C ARG A 259 -8.74 -13.67 -1.29
N LEU A 260 -9.25 -13.04 -2.32
CA LEU A 260 -8.61 -13.04 -3.62
C LEU A 260 -7.96 -11.68 -3.82
N GLU A 261 -6.65 -11.68 -3.94
CA GLU A 261 -5.89 -10.54 -4.41
C GLU A 261 -5.78 -10.58 -5.93
N ILE A 262 -5.79 -9.40 -6.53
CA ILE A 262 -5.27 -9.17 -7.87
C ILE A 262 -4.05 -8.24 -7.77
N ASP A 263 -3.02 -8.46 -8.57
CA ASP A 263 -2.01 -7.44 -8.85
C ASP A 263 -2.31 -6.85 -10.24
N PRO A 264 -2.95 -5.68 -10.33
CA PRO A 264 -3.29 -5.06 -11.61
C PRO A 264 -2.14 -4.20 -12.17
N THR A 265 -0.92 -4.31 -11.65
CA THR A 265 0.25 -3.51 -12.11
C THR A 265 0.54 -3.71 -13.60
N ASP A 266 0.25 -4.87 -14.16
CA ASP A 266 -0.01 -5.03 -15.60
C ASP A 266 -1.40 -5.65 -15.77
N PRO A 267 -2.38 -4.85 -16.21
CA PRO A 267 -3.74 -5.33 -16.34
C PRO A 267 -3.94 -6.30 -17.51
N PHE A 268 -2.94 -6.44 -18.41
CA PHE A 268 -2.98 -7.48 -19.44
C PHE A 268 -2.56 -8.85 -18.91
N ASP A 269 -1.83 -8.96 -17.80
CA ASP A 269 -1.49 -10.24 -17.18
C ASP A 269 -1.51 -10.10 -15.65
N PRO A 270 -2.71 -9.93 -15.07
CA PRO A 270 -2.83 -9.69 -13.65
C PRO A 270 -2.50 -10.95 -12.85
N GLU A 271 -1.62 -10.84 -11.86
CA GLU A 271 -1.37 -11.95 -10.94
C GLU A 271 -2.55 -12.10 -9.98
N PHE A 272 -2.90 -13.35 -9.65
CA PHE A 272 -3.90 -13.66 -8.65
C PHE A 272 -3.26 -14.42 -7.50
N CYS A 273 -3.54 -13.99 -6.27
CA CYS A 273 -3.15 -14.70 -5.06
C CYS A 273 -4.40 -15.04 -4.25
N LEU A 274 -4.58 -16.32 -3.96
CA LEU A 274 -5.63 -16.78 -3.05
C LEU A 274 -5.03 -16.89 -1.65
N TYR A 275 -5.53 -16.08 -0.73
CA TYR A 275 -5.20 -16.21 0.67
C TYR A 275 -6.27 -17.04 1.35
N CYS A 276 -5.91 -18.15 1.99
CA CYS A 276 -6.84 -19.02 2.70
C CYS A 276 -6.23 -19.50 4.03
N PRO A 277 -7.03 -20.04 4.98
CA PRO A 277 -6.50 -20.68 6.18
C PRO A 277 -5.49 -21.78 5.81
N GLU A 278 -4.52 -22.04 6.68
CA GLU A 278 -3.48 -23.03 6.43
C GLU A 278 -4.10 -24.40 6.11
N ALA A 279 -3.87 -24.86 4.89
CA ALA A 279 -4.36 -26.12 4.34
C ALA A 279 -3.17 -26.92 3.82
N GLU A 280 -3.21 -28.26 3.92
CA GLU A 280 -2.12 -29.11 3.42
C GLU A 280 -1.92 -28.97 1.90
N GLU A 281 -3.00 -28.78 1.14
CA GLU A 281 -2.95 -28.53 -0.30
C GLU A 281 -4.24 -27.84 -0.79
N VAL A 282 -4.13 -26.76 -1.58
CA VAL A 282 -5.28 -26.10 -2.25
C VAL A 282 -5.63 -26.79 -3.57
N GLY A 283 -4.69 -27.53 -4.14
CA GLY A 283 -4.80 -28.29 -5.37
C GLY A 283 -3.45 -28.35 -6.09
N SER A 284 -3.22 -29.39 -6.89
CA SER A 284 -1.93 -29.67 -7.56
C SER A 284 -1.41 -28.54 -8.46
N ASP A 285 -2.30 -27.63 -8.86
CA ASP A 285 -2.01 -26.51 -9.74
C ASP A 285 -1.65 -25.22 -8.98
N TRP A 286 -1.73 -25.22 -7.65
CA TRP A 286 -1.45 -24.09 -6.78
C TRP A 286 -0.19 -24.34 -5.98
N VAL A 287 0.67 -23.33 -5.93
CA VAL A 287 1.92 -23.37 -5.17
C VAL A 287 1.78 -22.42 -4.00
N GLN A 288 2.03 -22.95 -2.80
CA GLN A 288 2.08 -22.13 -1.59
C GLN A 288 3.19 -21.10 -1.74
N VAL A 289 2.91 -19.91 -1.23
CA VAL A 289 3.74 -18.72 -1.38
C VAL A 289 4.49 -18.68 -0.02
N PRO A 290 5.76 -19.16 0.11
CA PRO A 290 6.45 -19.23 1.40
C PRO A 290 6.71 -17.84 1.98
N GLU A 291 6.29 -17.57 3.22
CA GLU A 291 6.41 -16.28 3.93
C GLU A 291 5.32 -15.23 3.68
N ASP A 292 4.41 -15.42 2.73
CA ASP A 292 3.36 -14.43 2.42
C ASP A 292 2.09 -14.73 3.22
N ARG A 293 1.78 -13.87 4.19
CA ARG A 293 0.64 -14.01 5.11
C ARG A 293 -0.08 -12.66 5.27
N LEU A 294 -1.40 -12.67 5.15
CA LEU A 294 -2.25 -11.52 5.49
C LEU A 294 -2.59 -11.50 6.98
N GLU A 295 -3.07 -10.35 7.48
CA GLU A 295 -3.65 -10.20 8.82
C GLU A 295 -4.64 -11.35 9.11
N GLY A 296 -4.52 -11.98 10.28
CA GLY A 296 -5.35 -13.12 10.68
C GLY A 296 -4.79 -14.51 10.31
N GLY A 297 -3.54 -14.59 9.83
CA GLY A 297 -2.82 -15.87 9.66
C GLY A 297 -3.11 -16.61 8.35
N LEU A 298 -3.71 -15.95 7.35
CA LEU A 298 -3.90 -16.54 6.03
C LEU A 298 -2.57 -16.84 5.37
N VAL A 299 -2.55 -17.93 4.61
CA VAL A 299 -1.41 -18.33 3.77
C VAL A 299 -1.74 -17.99 2.32
N GLY A 300 -0.80 -17.35 1.63
CA GLY A 300 -0.93 -17.07 0.19
C GLY A 300 -0.67 -18.32 -0.67
N TRP A 301 -1.46 -18.46 -1.72
CA TRP A 301 -1.34 -19.49 -2.76
C TRP A 301 -1.42 -18.84 -4.13
N ARG A 302 -0.56 -19.26 -5.06
CA ARG A 302 -0.56 -18.77 -6.46
C ARG A 302 -0.79 -19.92 -7.44
N PRO A 303 -1.47 -19.67 -8.57
CA PRO A 303 -1.51 -20.65 -9.64
C PRO A 303 -0.10 -20.87 -10.22
N SER A 304 0.21 -22.10 -10.60
CA SER A 304 1.46 -22.44 -11.30
C SER A 304 1.58 -21.66 -12.63
N ALA A 305 2.81 -21.26 -12.99
CA ALA A 305 3.10 -20.31 -14.06
C ALA A 305 2.53 -20.65 -15.45
N SER A 306 2.23 -21.91 -15.74
CA SER A 306 1.63 -22.34 -17.02
C SER A 306 0.13 -22.04 -17.12
N ARG A 307 -0.49 -21.48 -16.06
CA ARG A 307 -1.92 -21.64 -15.80
C ARG A 307 -2.62 -20.42 -15.18
N SER A 308 -1.91 -19.31 -14.93
CA SER A 308 -2.43 -18.08 -14.30
C SER A 308 -3.62 -17.46 -15.04
N ALA A 309 -3.58 -17.48 -16.37
CA ALA A 309 -4.56 -16.81 -17.23
C ALA A 309 -5.98 -17.44 -17.20
N MET A 310 -6.12 -18.66 -16.64
CA MET A 310 -7.40 -19.38 -16.49
C MET A 310 -7.86 -19.52 -15.04
N VAL A 311 -7.22 -18.82 -14.09
CA VAL A 311 -7.44 -19.03 -12.66
C VAL A 311 -8.90 -18.84 -12.25
N LEU A 312 -9.57 -17.78 -12.72
CA LEU A 312 -10.97 -17.51 -12.38
C LEU A 312 -11.92 -18.54 -13.00
N ASP A 313 -11.65 -19.02 -14.22
CA ASP A 313 -12.42 -20.07 -14.86
C ASP A 313 -12.35 -21.38 -14.07
N ARG A 314 -11.19 -21.71 -13.49
CA ARG A 314 -11.03 -22.89 -12.62
C ARG A 314 -11.63 -22.71 -11.24
N MET A 315 -11.44 -21.55 -10.62
CA MET A 315 -12.11 -21.24 -9.37
C MET A 315 -13.63 -21.29 -9.53
N ARG A 316 -14.16 -21.02 -10.74
CA ARG A 316 -15.59 -21.20 -11.03
C ARG A 316 -15.99 -22.69 -11.12
N LEU A 317 -15.09 -23.59 -11.54
CA LEU A 317 -15.34 -25.04 -11.47
C LEU A 317 -15.41 -25.55 -10.02
N TRP A 318 -14.70 -24.90 -9.09
CA TRP A 318 -14.78 -25.21 -7.65
C TRP A 318 -16.17 -24.99 -7.07
N LEU A 319 -17.07 -24.24 -7.73
CA LEU A 319 -18.46 -24.08 -7.30
C LEU A 319 -19.24 -25.41 -7.27
N SER A 320 -18.77 -26.42 -8.00
CA SER A 320 -19.35 -27.76 -8.02
C SER A 320 -18.74 -28.71 -6.98
N ASP A 321 -17.61 -28.33 -6.34
CA ASP A 321 -16.87 -29.16 -5.39
C ASP A 321 -17.05 -28.65 -3.95
N TYR A 322 -17.54 -29.52 -3.07
CA TYR A 322 -17.78 -29.18 -1.67
C TYR A 322 -16.51 -28.77 -0.92
N GLN A 323 -15.37 -29.45 -1.13
CA GLN A 323 -14.12 -29.16 -0.39
C GLN A 323 -13.56 -27.79 -0.76
N HIS A 324 -13.53 -27.47 -2.05
CA HIS A 324 -13.05 -26.16 -2.51
C HIS A 324 -14.02 -25.03 -2.14
N ARG A 325 -15.33 -25.30 -2.09
CA ARG A 325 -16.33 -24.32 -1.59
C ARG A 325 -16.09 -23.95 -0.13
N THR A 326 -15.77 -24.92 0.71
CA THR A 326 -15.44 -24.64 2.11
C THR A 326 -14.15 -23.83 2.23
N LEU A 327 -13.18 -24.03 1.32
CA LEU A 327 -11.92 -23.30 1.29
C LEU A 327 -12.09 -21.82 0.90
N ILE A 328 -12.70 -21.53 -0.26
CA ILE A 328 -12.80 -20.13 -0.75
C ILE A 328 -13.90 -19.32 -0.05
N GLY A 329 -14.80 -20.01 0.67
CA GLY A 329 -15.85 -19.40 1.46
C GLY A 329 -17.00 -18.80 0.64
N HIS A 330 -18.10 -18.49 1.33
CA HIS A 330 -19.35 -18.03 0.71
C HIS A 330 -19.20 -16.71 -0.07
N ARG A 331 -18.20 -15.89 0.27
CA ARG A 331 -17.93 -14.59 -0.35
C ARG A 331 -17.50 -14.76 -1.81
N LEU A 332 -16.39 -15.45 -2.03
CA LEU A 332 -15.85 -15.70 -3.36
C LEU A 332 -16.76 -16.62 -4.17
N ILE A 333 -17.42 -17.61 -3.54
CA ILE A 333 -18.44 -18.45 -4.21
C ILE A 333 -19.47 -17.58 -4.94
N ARG A 334 -20.00 -16.56 -4.25
CA ARG A 334 -21.03 -15.70 -4.81
C ARG A 334 -20.50 -14.80 -5.92
N ALA A 335 -19.32 -14.22 -5.74
CA ALA A 335 -18.67 -13.37 -6.74
C ALA A 335 -18.38 -14.15 -8.04
N LEU A 336 -17.78 -15.34 -7.90
CA LEU A 336 -17.48 -16.27 -8.99
C LEU A 336 -18.76 -16.76 -9.69
N GLY A 337 -19.79 -17.13 -8.92
CA GLY A 337 -21.07 -17.58 -9.44
C GLY A 337 -21.84 -16.47 -10.17
N ALA A 338 -21.79 -15.25 -9.65
CA ALA A 338 -22.37 -14.06 -10.28
C ALA A 338 -21.58 -13.60 -11.53
N GLY A 339 -20.35 -14.10 -11.72
CA GLY A 339 -19.49 -13.72 -12.84
C GLY A 339 -18.98 -12.28 -12.72
N CYS A 340 -18.82 -11.77 -11.50
CA CYS A 340 -18.34 -10.42 -11.25
C CYS A 340 -17.60 -10.35 -9.91
N ILE A 341 -16.35 -9.90 -9.95
CA ILE A 341 -15.50 -9.70 -8.77
C ILE A 341 -14.98 -8.27 -8.82
N GLY A 342 -15.17 -7.51 -7.74
CA GLY A 342 -14.58 -6.18 -7.59
C GLY A 342 -13.38 -6.22 -6.68
N PHE A 343 -12.36 -5.41 -6.99
CA PHE A 343 -11.13 -5.26 -6.22
C PHE A 343 -10.91 -3.80 -5.86
N VAL A 344 -10.63 -3.54 -4.59
CA VAL A 344 -10.34 -2.20 -4.07
C VAL A 344 -8.99 -2.20 -3.40
N GLN A 345 -8.25 -1.10 -3.58
CA GLN A 345 -6.97 -0.94 -2.93
C GLN A 345 -7.17 -0.75 -1.42
N LYS A 346 -6.44 -1.51 -0.62
CA LYS A 346 -6.36 -1.38 0.83
C LYS A 346 -5.24 -0.43 1.24
N GLU A 347 -5.21 -0.05 2.51
CA GLU A 347 -4.24 0.92 3.06
C GLU A 347 -2.79 0.41 3.00
N ASP A 348 -2.61 -0.91 2.99
CA ASP A 348 -1.35 -1.64 2.77
C ASP A 348 -0.95 -1.72 1.27
N GLY A 349 -1.84 -1.31 0.37
CA GLY A 349 -1.65 -1.28 -1.08
C GLY A 349 -2.16 -2.50 -1.83
N TYR A 350 -2.62 -3.55 -1.14
CA TYR A 350 -3.15 -4.76 -1.77
C TYR A 350 -4.50 -4.48 -2.46
N TRP A 351 -4.69 -5.01 -3.66
CA TRP A 351 -6.00 -4.98 -4.33
C TRP A 351 -6.77 -6.25 -4.02
N LEU A 352 -7.51 -6.20 -2.92
CA LEU A 352 -8.27 -7.34 -2.46
C LEU A 352 -9.70 -7.30 -2.95
N ASP A 353 -10.30 -8.49 -3.10
CA ASP A 353 -11.71 -8.64 -3.37
C ASP A 353 -12.55 -7.84 -2.36
N THR A 354 -13.46 -7.03 -2.88
CA THR A 354 -14.48 -6.31 -2.12
C THR A 354 -15.82 -7.00 -2.35
N GLN A 355 -16.81 -6.72 -1.50
CA GLN A 355 -18.18 -7.14 -1.74
C GLN A 355 -19.16 -5.98 -1.89
N SER A 356 -18.65 -4.75 -1.78
CA SER A 356 -19.40 -3.51 -1.95
C SER A 356 -18.67 -2.60 -2.91
N LEU A 357 -19.47 -1.83 -3.66
CA LEU A 357 -18.98 -0.66 -4.33
C LEU A 357 -18.41 0.32 -3.29
N PRO A 358 -17.16 0.78 -3.41
CA PRO A 358 -16.58 1.72 -2.46
C PRO A 358 -17.32 3.06 -2.51
N GLU A 359 -17.31 3.83 -1.42
CA GLU A 359 -17.94 5.16 -1.40
C GLU A 359 -17.17 6.18 -2.26
N SER A 360 -15.85 6.03 -2.34
CA SER A 360 -14.93 6.80 -3.17
C SER A 360 -13.67 5.99 -3.46
N GLY A 361 -12.90 6.38 -4.49
CA GLY A 361 -11.62 5.76 -4.86
C GLY A 361 -11.68 4.95 -6.14
N SER A 362 -10.61 4.21 -6.43
CA SER A 362 -10.47 3.42 -7.65
C SER A 362 -10.88 1.97 -7.46
N LEU A 363 -11.51 1.38 -8.48
CA LEU A 363 -12.07 0.04 -8.48
C LEU A 363 -11.61 -0.73 -9.72
N TRP A 364 -11.15 -1.97 -9.54
CA TRP A 364 -10.95 -2.93 -10.63
C TRP A 364 -12.06 -3.97 -10.61
N LEU A 365 -12.52 -4.41 -11.78
CA LEU A 365 -13.57 -5.41 -11.95
C LEU A 365 -13.08 -6.55 -12.84
N ALA A 366 -13.20 -7.79 -12.37
CA ALA A 366 -13.17 -8.96 -13.24
C ALA A 366 -14.61 -9.37 -13.57
N LEU A 367 -14.97 -9.31 -14.86
CA LEU A 367 -16.30 -9.55 -15.39
C LEU A 367 -16.30 -10.77 -16.29
N HIS A 368 -17.08 -11.79 -15.96
CA HIS A 368 -17.36 -12.89 -16.87
C HIS A 368 -18.24 -12.39 -18.02
N ARG A 369 -18.12 -13.00 -19.20
CA ARG A 369 -18.87 -12.66 -20.44
C ARG A 369 -20.39 -12.54 -20.27
N ASP A 370 -20.95 -13.21 -19.25
CA ASP A 370 -22.38 -13.14 -18.92
C ASP A 370 -22.80 -11.73 -18.43
N ASN A 371 -21.82 -10.87 -18.09
CA ASN A 371 -22.02 -9.51 -17.57
C ASN A 371 -21.43 -8.42 -18.48
N ASP A 372 -21.22 -8.67 -19.78
CA ASP A 372 -20.61 -7.71 -20.72
C ASP A 372 -21.31 -6.34 -20.78
N ARG A 373 -22.61 -6.29 -20.47
CA ARG A 373 -23.37 -5.03 -20.31
C ARG A 373 -22.78 -4.07 -19.27
N LEU A 374 -21.91 -4.56 -18.37
CA LEU A 374 -21.24 -3.74 -17.35
C LEU A 374 -19.94 -3.11 -17.85
N LEU A 375 -19.53 -3.39 -19.08
CA LEU A 375 -18.30 -2.84 -19.67
C LEU A 375 -18.44 -1.38 -20.09
N ASP A 376 -19.66 -0.85 -20.18
CA ASP A 376 -19.95 0.52 -20.60
C ASP A 376 -20.13 1.48 -19.40
N VAL A 377 -19.42 1.22 -18.30
CA VAL A 377 -19.49 2.03 -17.08
C VAL A 377 -19.02 3.48 -17.35
N PRO A 378 -19.72 4.53 -16.85
CA PRO A 378 -19.32 5.91 -17.06
C PRO A 378 -17.99 6.17 -16.37
N THR A 379 -16.99 6.55 -17.14
CA THR A 379 -15.68 6.89 -16.60
C THR A 379 -15.71 8.37 -16.25
N GLY A 380 -16.07 8.72 -15.02
CA GLY A 380 -16.15 10.13 -14.57
C GLY A 380 -14.79 10.86 -14.52
N GLN A 381 -13.81 10.42 -15.31
CA GLN A 381 -12.45 10.91 -15.34
C GLN A 381 -12.38 12.28 -15.99
N LYS A 382 -11.79 13.24 -15.28
CA LYS A 382 -11.37 14.53 -15.86
C LYS A 382 -10.29 14.24 -16.90
N SER A 383 -10.64 14.39 -18.18
CA SER A 383 -9.77 14.50 -19.36
C SER A 383 -8.37 13.87 -19.24
N GLY A 384 -8.21 12.58 -19.59
CA GLY A 384 -6.89 12.02 -19.95
C GLY A 384 -6.61 10.57 -19.54
N ALA A 385 -7.32 10.02 -18.55
CA ALA A 385 -7.17 8.61 -18.19
C ALA A 385 -8.14 7.75 -19.02
N THR A 386 -7.66 6.63 -19.55
CA THR A 386 -8.46 5.61 -20.25
C THR A 386 -8.64 4.42 -19.32
N VAL A 387 -9.88 4.01 -19.07
CA VAL A 387 -10.18 2.77 -18.35
C VAL A 387 -9.72 1.58 -19.19
N PHE A 388 -8.85 0.76 -18.62
CA PHE A 388 -8.41 -0.50 -19.22
C PHE A 388 -9.59 -1.46 -19.34
N ARG A 389 -9.67 -2.14 -20.48
CA ARG A 389 -10.64 -3.20 -20.76
C ARG A 389 -9.98 -4.24 -21.66
N ALA A 390 -9.72 -5.42 -21.13
CA ALA A 390 -9.24 -6.55 -21.94
C ALA A 390 -9.65 -7.89 -21.33
N PRO A 391 -9.84 -8.95 -22.14
CA PRO A 391 -9.96 -10.30 -21.62
C PRO A 391 -8.68 -10.68 -20.84
N LEU A 392 -8.83 -11.43 -19.73
CA LEU A 392 -7.68 -11.91 -18.94
C LEU A 392 -6.74 -12.78 -19.78
N HIS A 393 -7.28 -13.50 -20.76
CA HIS A 393 -6.57 -14.30 -21.75
C HIS A 393 -7.43 -14.39 -23.02
N ASP A 394 -6.83 -14.66 -24.18
CA ASP A 394 -7.56 -14.77 -25.45
C ASP A 394 -8.67 -15.83 -25.41
N ASP A 395 -8.46 -16.88 -24.61
CA ASP A 395 -9.43 -17.97 -24.37
C ASP A 395 -10.24 -17.82 -23.07
N SER A 396 -9.98 -16.80 -22.25
CA SER A 396 -10.71 -16.63 -20.99
C SER A 396 -12.10 -16.05 -21.24
N LYS A 397 -13.07 -16.50 -20.43
CA LYS A 397 -14.41 -15.89 -20.41
C LYS A 397 -14.48 -14.65 -19.52
N TRP A 398 -13.37 -14.24 -18.92
CA TRP A 398 -13.29 -13.11 -18.00
C TRP A 398 -12.58 -11.92 -18.65
N THR A 399 -13.12 -10.74 -18.42
CA THR A 399 -12.60 -9.43 -18.84
C THR A 399 -12.24 -8.63 -17.61
N LEU A 400 -11.03 -8.09 -17.57
CA LEU A 400 -10.62 -7.13 -16.55
C LEU A 400 -10.96 -5.71 -17.01
N LEU A 401 -11.55 -4.91 -16.10
CA LEU A 401 -11.98 -3.54 -16.33
C LEU A 401 -11.50 -2.66 -15.17
N GLY A 402 -10.77 -1.57 -15.44
CA GLY A 402 -10.31 -0.64 -14.39
C GLY A 402 -9.11 0.21 -14.79
N PRO A 403 -8.57 1.06 -13.90
CA PRO A 403 -9.22 1.49 -12.67
C PRO A 403 -10.42 2.38 -13.00
N ILE A 404 -11.57 2.11 -12.37
CA ILE A 404 -12.77 2.93 -12.45
C ILE A 404 -12.79 3.85 -11.23
N ASP A 405 -12.87 5.16 -11.45
CA ASP A 405 -13.10 6.11 -10.35
C ASP A 405 -14.56 6.09 -9.92
N VAL A 406 -14.78 5.73 -8.66
CA VAL A 406 -16.11 5.59 -8.08
C VAL A 406 -16.57 6.95 -7.52
N ASN A 407 -17.61 7.49 -8.15
CA ASN A 407 -18.28 8.75 -7.81
C ASN A 407 -19.82 8.56 -7.90
N ASP A 408 -20.59 9.63 -7.69
CA ASP A 408 -22.06 9.56 -7.73
C ASP A 408 -22.63 9.07 -9.06
N THR A 409 -21.99 9.44 -10.18
CA THR A 409 -22.40 9.02 -11.52
C THR A 409 -22.15 7.52 -11.71
N THR A 410 -20.96 7.02 -11.38
CA THR A 410 -20.63 5.59 -11.45
C THR A 410 -21.50 4.76 -10.52
N ARG A 411 -21.74 5.25 -9.29
CA ARG A 411 -22.64 4.59 -8.33
C ARG A 411 -24.07 4.48 -8.85
N SER A 412 -24.60 5.58 -9.38
CA SER A 412 -25.96 5.61 -9.92
C SER A 412 -26.10 4.63 -11.09
N TRP A 413 -25.10 4.57 -11.96
CA TRP A 413 -25.07 3.65 -13.08
C TRP A 413 -25.00 2.18 -12.67
N PHE A 414 -24.15 1.83 -11.69
CA PHE A 414 -24.09 0.47 -11.15
C PHE A 414 -25.41 0.09 -10.48
N ASN A 415 -26.04 1.00 -9.74
CA ASN A 415 -27.34 0.77 -9.11
C ASN A 415 -28.43 0.45 -10.14
N GLU A 416 -28.40 1.10 -11.31
CA GLU A 416 -29.37 0.87 -12.38
C GLU A 416 -29.11 -0.46 -13.12
N ARG A 417 -27.87 -0.69 -13.58
CA ARG A 417 -27.54 -1.76 -14.53
C ARG A 417 -27.02 -3.05 -13.89
N ALA A 418 -26.53 -2.98 -12.66
CA ALA A 418 -26.05 -4.12 -11.90
C ALA A 418 -26.98 -4.47 -10.72
N SER A 419 -28.24 -4.06 -10.78
CA SER A 419 -29.25 -4.28 -9.71
C SER A 419 -29.50 -5.76 -9.36
N ASN A 420 -29.21 -6.68 -10.28
CA ASN A 420 -29.24 -8.13 -10.06
C ASN A 420 -27.90 -8.70 -9.54
N LEU A 421 -26.83 -7.92 -9.59
CA LEU A 421 -25.57 -8.22 -8.94
C LEU A 421 -25.61 -7.59 -7.56
N ASP A 422 -25.91 -8.39 -6.56
CA ASP A 422 -25.88 -8.00 -5.15
C ASP A 422 -24.51 -7.45 -4.69
N PHE A 423 -23.49 -7.45 -5.55
CA PHE A 423 -22.15 -6.93 -5.29
C PHE A 423 -22.06 -5.39 -5.29
N PHE A 424 -22.89 -4.71 -6.07
CA PHE A 424 -22.83 -3.24 -6.24
C PHE A 424 -23.97 -2.48 -5.58
N LEU A 425 -24.90 -3.21 -4.98
CA LEU A 425 -26.04 -2.59 -4.32
C LEU A 425 -25.59 -1.87 -3.04
N PRO A 426 -26.20 -0.72 -2.71
CA PRO A 426 -25.83 0.07 -1.56
C PRO A 426 -25.95 -0.76 -0.28
N ARG A 427 -24.88 -0.75 0.51
CA ARG A 427 -24.90 -1.25 1.87
C ARG A 427 -25.21 -0.11 2.81
N LEU A 428 -25.83 -0.43 3.93
CA LEU A 428 -25.94 0.51 5.02
C LEU A 428 -24.66 0.34 5.86
N MET A 429 -23.76 1.32 5.80
CA MET A 429 -22.51 1.32 6.56
C MET A 429 -22.55 2.48 7.55
N ARG A 430 -22.11 2.24 8.78
CA ARG A 430 -21.80 3.34 9.70
C ARG A 430 -20.68 4.19 9.10
N ARG A 431 -20.80 5.52 9.22
CA ARG A 431 -19.74 6.44 8.84
C ARG A 431 -18.49 6.10 9.64
N ARG A 432 -17.34 6.05 8.95
CA ARG A 432 -16.04 5.78 9.57
C ARG A 432 -15.03 6.80 9.07
N ILE A 433 -14.12 7.14 9.96
CA ILE A 433 -12.93 7.91 9.60
C ILE A 433 -11.87 6.92 9.14
N THR A 434 -11.31 7.13 7.95
CA THR A 434 -10.16 6.35 7.45
C THR A 434 -8.95 7.26 7.34
N VAL A 435 -7.77 6.74 7.65
CA VAL A 435 -6.52 7.47 7.41
C VAL A 435 -6.16 7.32 5.93
N VAL A 436 -5.81 8.42 5.28
CA VAL A 436 -5.38 8.45 3.88
C VAL A 436 -3.98 9.05 3.80
N GLU A 437 -3.23 8.66 2.77
CA GLU A 437 -1.85 9.15 2.54
C GLU A 437 -0.87 8.80 3.68
N SER A 438 -1.21 7.78 4.47
CA SER A 438 -0.34 7.16 5.47
C SER A 438 -0.29 5.65 5.23
N ILE A 439 0.66 4.99 5.88
CA ILE A 439 0.93 3.57 5.66
C ILE A 439 0.76 2.83 6.98
N LYS A 440 -0.23 1.95 7.03
CA LYS A 440 -0.54 1.10 8.19
C LYS A 440 0.53 -0.01 8.35
N GLN A 441 0.93 -0.28 9.59
CA GLN A 441 1.86 -1.31 10.03
C GLN A 441 1.09 -2.55 10.51
N ASP A 442 1.78 -3.69 10.60
CA ASP A 442 1.22 -4.98 11.04
C ASP A 442 0.62 -4.93 12.46
N ASP A 443 1.11 -4.02 13.29
CA ASP A 443 0.62 -3.78 14.65
C ASP A 443 -0.54 -2.77 14.70
N GLY A 444 -1.07 -2.39 13.54
CA GLY A 444 -2.17 -1.45 13.37
C GLY A 444 -1.80 0.02 13.48
N ALA A 445 -0.53 0.39 13.75
CA ALA A 445 -0.10 1.78 13.75
C ALA A 445 0.11 2.33 12.34
N TYR A 446 -0.08 3.62 12.14
CA TYR A 446 0.17 4.33 10.89
C TYR A 446 1.55 4.97 10.93
N LEU A 447 2.33 4.83 9.86
CA LEU A 447 3.64 5.46 9.80
C LEU A 447 3.48 6.97 9.63
N TYR A 448 4.10 7.70 10.54
CA TYR A 448 4.19 9.14 10.48
C TYR A 448 5.51 9.53 9.80
N LEU A 449 5.43 10.19 8.64
CA LEU A 449 6.59 10.60 7.84
C LEU A 449 6.54 12.11 7.58
N PRO A 450 7.11 12.96 8.44
CA PRO A 450 7.20 14.38 8.17
C PRO A 450 7.89 14.65 6.81
N PRO A 451 7.38 15.59 5.99
CA PRO A 451 6.27 16.51 6.27
C PRO A 451 4.92 16.04 5.66
N VAL A 452 4.75 14.75 5.38
CA VAL A 452 3.46 14.19 4.94
C VAL A 452 2.53 14.14 6.15
N ILE A 453 1.67 15.13 6.23
CA ILE A 453 0.66 15.24 7.28
C ILE A 453 -0.38 14.14 7.06
N PRO A 454 -0.66 13.28 8.05
CA PRO A 454 -1.72 12.31 7.91
C PRO A 454 -3.04 13.03 7.67
N ALA A 455 -3.72 12.63 6.60
CA ALA A 455 -5.02 13.14 6.26
C ALA A 455 -6.08 12.10 6.59
N PHE A 456 -7.30 12.54 6.85
CA PHE A 456 -8.42 11.67 7.17
C PHE A 456 -9.53 11.83 6.14
N ARG A 457 -10.29 10.77 5.89
CA ARG A 457 -11.48 10.83 5.06
C ARG A 457 -12.67 10.31 5.86
N CYS A 458 -13.77 11.05 5.79
CA CYS A 458 -15.07 10.65 6.33
C CYS A 458 -16.16 11.22 5.43
N THR A 459 -17.08 10.38 4.98
CA THR A 459 -18.19 10.79 4.12
C THR A 459 -19.09 11.80 4.83
N ASP A 460 -19.51 12.83 4.09
CA ASP A 460 -20.28 14.00 4.56
C ASP A 460 -19.57 14.93 5.56
N ALA A 461 -18.33 14.66 5.93
CA ALA A 461 -17.60 15.52 6.86
C ALA A 461 -17.26 16.87 6.21
N ARG A 462 -17.53 17.95 6.96
CA ARG A 462 -17.19 19.33 6.58
C ARG A 462 -16.10 19.94 7.44
N SER A 463 -15.87 19.36 8.62
CA SER A 463 -14.80 19.73 9.53
C SER A 463 -14.47 18.56 10.45
N GLY A 464 -13.40 18.69 11.23
CA GLY A 464 -13.06 17.72 12.25
C GLY A 464 -12.23 18.33 13.37
N ILE A 465 -12.01 17.56 14.43
CA ILE A 465 -11.07 17.88 15.51
C ILE A 465 -10.20 16.65 15.74
N ALA A 466 -8.89 16.83 15.80
CA ALA A 466 -7.96 15.81 16.25
C ALA A 466 -7.44 16.16 17.66
N ARG A 467 -7.30 15.16 18.52
CA ARG A 467 -6.70 15.26 19.85
C ARG A 467 -5.49 14.33 19.91
N VAL A 468 -4.38 14.85 20.43
CA VAL A 468 -3.09 14.16 20.51
C VAL A 468 -2.94 13.55 21.92
N GLY A 469 -2.72 12.24 22.01
CA GLY A 469 -2.47 11.52 23.26
C GLY A 469 -3.71 11.09 24.07
N GLU A 470 -3.49 10.38 25.18
CA GLU A 470 -4.54 9.94 26.13
C GLU A 470 -4.92 11.01 27.17
N ALA A 471 -4.04 12.00 27.41
CA ALA A 471 -4.34 13.18 28.20
C ALA A 471 -4.73 14.33 27.27
N ASP A 472 -5.60 15.25 27.68
CA ASP A 472 -6.11 16.41 26.91
C ASP A 472 -5.01 17.42 26.49
N CYS A 473 -4.02 17.00 25.70
CA CYS A 473 -2.82 17.75 25.31
C CYS A 473 -3.04 18.76 24.17
N GLY A 474 -4.30 19.12 23.90
CA GLY A 474 -4.68 20.09 22.86
C GLY A 474 -5.60 19.49 21.80
N SER A 475 -6.57 20.31 21.36
CA SER A 475 -7.50 19.97 20.28
C SER A 475 -7.17 20.79 19.03
N TYR A 476 -6.96 20.11 17.90
CA TYR A 476 -6.54 20.71 16.65
C TYR A 476 -7.69 20.66 15.64
N PRO A 477 -8.14 21.80 15.10
CA PRO A 477 -9.18 21.81 14.08
C PRO A 477 -8.66 21.23 12.77
N LEU A 478 -9.39 20.29 12.17
CA LEU A 478 -9.12 19.73 10.86
C LEU A 478 -9.81 20.55 9.78
N SER A 479 -9.07 20.92 8.74
CA SER A 479 -9.59 21.66 7.59
C SER A 479 -9.92 20.71 6.43
N LEU A 480 -11.03 20.96 5.72
CA LEU A 480 -11.40 20.19 4.55
C LEU A 480 -10.62 20.69 3.32
N GLN A 481 -9.81 19.82 2.70
CA GLN A 481 -9.06 20.08 1.48
C GLN A 481 -9.20 18.88 0.52
N ASP A 482 -9.73 19.10 -0.69
CA ASP A 482 -9.97 18.05 -1.69
C ASP A 482 -10.64 16.78 -1.11
N ASP A 483 -11.75 16.95 -0.39
CA ASP A 483 -12.49 15.87 0.30
C ASP A 483 -11.68 15.11 1.38
N ARG A 484 -10.67 15.77 1.96
CA ARG A 484 -9.83 15.24 3.05
C ARG A 484 -9.84 16.20 4.24
N LEU A 485 -9.88 15.65 5.45
CA LEU A 485 -9.68 16.38 6.69
C LEU A 485 -8.17 16.39 7.01
N VAL A 486 -7.54 17.55 6.89
CA VAL A 486 -6.09 17.71 7.03
C VAL A 486 -5.77 18.39 8.35
N LEU A 487 -4.77 17.87 9.07
CA LEU A 487 -4.23 18.50 10.28
C LEU A 487 -3.50 19.80 9.96
N PRO A 488 -3.53 20.80 10.86
CA PRO A 488 -2.72 21.99 10.70
C PRO A 488 -1.23 21.67 10.80
N ASN A 489 -0.40 22.38 10.02
CA ASN A 489 1.06 22.18 9.97
C ASN A 489 1.73 22.28 11.36
N GLU A 490 1.15 23.05 12.27
CA GLU A 490 1.61 23.23 13.66
C GLU A 490 1.60 21.92 14.46
N VAL A 491 0.79 20.93 14.06
CA VAL A 491 0.75 19.61 14.70
C VAL A 491 1.99 18.80 14.36
N ASN A 492 2.73 19.14 13.28
CA ASN A 492 3.85 18.34 12.84
C ASN A 492 4.96 18.21 13.88
N ASP A 493 5.13 19.25 14.70
CA ASP A 493 6.16 19.33 15.73
C ASP A 493 5.75 18.66 17.06
N LEU A 494 4.49 18.22 17.18
CA LEU A 494 3.89 17.71 18.42
C LEU A 494 3.59 16.20 18.39
N VAL A 495 3.66 15.57 17.21
CA VAL A 495 3.44 14.13 17.05
C VAL A 495 4.76 13.41 17.33
N GLU A 496 4.93 12.95 18.57
CA GLU A 496 6.05 12.11 18.98
C GLU A 496 5.94 10.67 18.41
N PRO A 497 7.05 9.91 18.33
CA PRO A 497 7.03 8.48 18.05
C PRO A 497 6.05 7.74 19.00
N ASN A 498 5.05 7.03 18.45
CA ASN A 498 3.95 6.36 19.17
C ASN A 498 2.85 7.29 19.70
N THR A 499 2.49 8.31 18.94
CA THR A 499 1.35 9.18 19.24
C THR A 499 0.04 8.54 18.84
N THR A 500 -0.95 8.60 19.73
CA THR A 500 -2.35 8.27 19.38
C THR A 500 -3.12 9.54 19.04
N LEU A 501 -3.78 9.57 17.88
CA LEU A 501 -4.68 10.63 17.46
C LEU A 501 -6.13 10.18 17.60
N ARG A 502 -6.92 10.85 18.43
CA ARG A 502 -8.38 10.72 18.46
C ARG A 502 -8.97 11.77 17.54
N VAL A 503 -9.62 11.35 16.46
CA VAL A 503 -10.23 12.24 15.47
C VAL A 503 -11.75 12.16 15.58
N VAL A 504 -12.40 13.31 15.52
CA VAL A 504 -13.86 13.47 15.47
C VAL A 504 -14.20 14.25 14.20
N ALA A 505 -15.14 13.75 13.41
CA ALA A 505 -15.63 14.39 12.19
C ALA A 505 -17.01 15.00 12.42
N PHE A 506 -17.24 16.19 11.86
CA PHE A 506 -18.49 16.93 11.97
C PHE A 506 -19.09 17.24 10.59
N ASP A 507 -20.41 17.24 10.51
CA ASP A 507 -21.15 17.68 9.32
C ASP A 507 -21.26 19.22 9.22
N ALA A 508 -22.01 19.70 8.22
CA ALA A 508 -22.25 21.14 8.01
C ALA A 508 -22.99 21.83 9.17
N SER A 509 -23.74 21.07 9.97
CA SER A 509 -24.47 21.55 11.15
C SER A 509 -23.64 21.53 12.43
N LYS A 510 -22.36 21.11 12.35
CA LYS A 510 -21.47 20.85 13.47
C LYS A 510 -21.90 19.69 14.37
N LYS A 511 -22.78 18.81 13.88
CA LYS A 511 -23.11 17.57 14.57
C LYS A 511 -21.99 16.56 14.34
N GLU A 512 -21.57 15.86 15.39
CA GLU A 512 -20.64 14.74 15.28
C GLU A 512 -21.26 13.64 14.42
N ILE A 513 -20.50 13.15 13.43
CA ILE A 513 -20.94 12.11 12.50
C ILE A 513 -20.09 10.85 12.52
N ALA A 514 -18.85 10.94 13.02
CA ALA A 514 -17.96 9.80 13.23
C ALA A 514 -16.80 10.22 14.15
N HIS A 515 -16.22 9.26 14.86
CA HIS A 515 -14.92 9.42 15.50
C HIS A 515 -14.07 8.16 15.31
N GLY A 516 -12.77 8.28 15.51
CA GLY A 516 -11.81 7.18 15.41
C GLY A 516 -10.54 7.48 16.19
N VAL A 517 -9.84 6.42 16.59
CA VAL A 517 -8.55 6.51 17.28
C VAL A 517 -7.50 5.84 16.42
N PHE A 518 -6.41 6.54 16.16
CA PHE A 518 -5.39 6.13 15.22
C PHE A 518 -4.03 6.23 15.89
N ARG A 519 -3.32 5.11 16.00
CA ARG A 519 -1.96 5.10 16.52
C ARG A 519 -0.99 5.44 15.39
N PHE A 520 -0.06 6.34 15.62
CA PHE A 520 1.00 6.72 14.69
C PHE A 520 2.36 6.43 15.31
N SER A 521 3.25 5.79 14.56
CA SER A 521 4.60 5.47 15.03
C SER A 521 5.64 6.07 14.10
N ASP A 522 6.69 6.67 14.68
CA ASP A 522 7.90 7.09 13.98
C ASP A 522 9.01 6.12 14.39
N VAL A 523 9.16 5.06 13.61
CA VAL A 523 10.16 4.03 13.86
C VAL A 523 10.99 3.87 12.61
N SER A 524 11.72 4.92 12.26
CA SER A 524 12.79 4.85 11.27
C SER A 524 13.91 3.86 11.67
N SER A 525 13.99 3.42 12.94
CA SER A 525 15.12 2.68 13.51
C SER A 525 14.88 1.23 13.97
N ALA A 526 13.69 0.64 13.79
CA ALA A 526 13.43 -0.76 14.21
C ALA A 526 12.61 -1.55 13.19
N LEU A 527 12.99 -1.43 11.92
CA LEU A 527 12.33 -2.12 10.81
C LEU A 527 12.84 -3.57 10.70
N VAL A 528 12.40 -4.46 11.61
CA VAL A 528 12.42 -5.90 11.33
C VAL A 528 11.12 -6.23 10.60
N PHE A 529 11.12 -6.09 9.28
CA PHE A 529 9.98 -6.41 8.42
C PHE A 529 10.40 -7.33 7.28
N LYS A 530 9.50 -8.25 6.95
CA LYS A 530 9.73 -9.43 6.10
C LYS A 530 9.99 -9.05 4.63
N GLY A 531 10.91 -9.76 3.98
CA GLY A 531 11.30 -9.50 2.60
C GLY A 531 10.25 -9.93 1.58
N VAL A 532 10.11 -9.14 0.51
CA VAL A 532 9.44 -9.59 -0.73
C VAL A 532 10.38 -10.50 -1.53
N ARG A 533 9.80 -11.49 -2.18
CA ARG A 533 10.44 -12.69 -2.72
C ARG A 533 11.43 -12.51 -3.87
N THR A 534 12.19 -13.59 -4.01
CA THR A 534 13.40 -13.83 -4.80
C THR A 534 13.42 -13.25 -6.23
N PRO A 535 14.55 -12.64 -6.65
CA PRO A 535 14.80 -12.02 -7.97
C PRO A 535 14.73 -12.92 -9.22
N SER A 536 14.36 -14.20 -9.12
CA SER A 536 14.73 -15.22 -10.12
C SER A 536 14.06 -15.11 -11.49
N ALA A 537 13.07 -14.22 -11.69
CA ALA A 537 12.39 -14.01 -12.97
C ALA A 537 12.61 -12.61 -13.60
N TRP A 538 13.27 -11.71 -12.89
CA TRP A 538 13.46 -10.31 -13.33
C TRP A 538 14.81 -10.15 -14.03
N LEU A 539 14.81 -9.41 -15.13
CA LEU A 539 16.02 -8.97 -15.80
C LEU A 539 16.35 -7.56 -15.35
N GLU A 540 17.59 -7.35 -14.92
CA GLU A 540 18.09 -6.02 -14.69
C GLU A 540 18.21 -5.33 -16.05
N SER A 541 17.41 -4.28 -16.26
CA SER A 541 17.74 -3.38 -17.35
C SER A 541 19.13 -2.86 -17.03
N CYS A 542 20.03 -3.01 -17.99
CA CYS A 542 21.34 -2.36 -18.10
C CYS A 542 22.59 -3.23 -18.00
N LEU A 543 22.53 -4.51 -17.60
CA LEU A 543 23.64 -5.42 -17.90
C LEU A 543 23.59 -5.90 -19.36
N GLU A 544 22.39 -6.23 -19.83
CA GLU A 544 22.16 -6.67 -21.20
C GLU A 544 20.83 -6.10 -21.71
N GLY A 545 20.87 -4.98 -22.43
CA GLY A 545 20.04 -5.00 -23.63
C GLY A 545 20.68 -6.08 -24.49
N ARG A 546 20.00 -7.20 -24.73
CA ARG A 546 20.64 -8.45 -25.18
C ARG A 546 21.66 -8.22 -26.30
N LEU A 547 22.93 -8.46 -25.98
CA LEU A 547 23.86 -9.18 -26.85
C LEU A 547 24.05 -10.53 -26.18
N GLN A 548 23.11 -11.46 -26.38
CA GLN A 548 23.01 -12.64 -25.52
C GLN A 548 24.31 -13.46 -25.43
N THR A 549 24.54 -14.07 -24.26
CA THR A 549 24.60 -15.54 -24.20
C THR A 549 23.85 -16.07 -22.97
N TYR A 550 22.80 -16.85 -23.22
CA TYR A 550 22.36 -17.90 -22.30
C TYR A 550 23.43 -19.00 -22.39
N SER A 551 24.03 -19.43 -21.29
CA SER A 551 24.97 -20.56 -21.31
C SER A 551 24.24 -21.84 -20.92
N PRO A 552 24.11 -22.79 -21.86
CA PRO A 552 24.23 -24.19 -21.55
C PRO A 552 25.42 -24.74 -22.34
N ASP A 553 26.44 -25.24 -21.64
CA ASP A 553 27.55 -26.04 -22.18
C ASP A 553 27.82 -25.98 -23.70
N LEU A 554 28.64 -25.03 -24.14
CA LEU A 554 29.16 -24.98 -25.51
C LEU A 554 30.52 -25.68 -25.62
N LYS A 555 30.60 -26.94 -25.21
CA LYS A 555 31.69 -27.83 -25.67
C LYS A 555 31.36 -28.56 -26.97
N GLU A 556 30.13 -28.51 -27.44
CA GLU A 556 29.71 -29.23 -28.64
C GLU A 556 28.84 -28.34 -29.54
N TRP A 557 29.40 -27.31 -30.16
CA TRP A 557 28.90 -26.88 -31.47
C TRP A 557 29.94 -26.12 -32.31
N GLY A 558 30.36 -26.80 -33.38
CA GLY A 558 30.46 -26.18 -34.70
C GLY A 558 31.75 -25.45 -35.04
N LYS A 559 32.78 -26.21 -35.42
CA LYS A 559 33.53 -25.83 -36.62
C LYS A 559 32.52 -25.72 -37.77
N ASP A 560 32.65 -24.68 -38.60
CA ASP A 560 31.84 -24.39 -39.79
C ASP A 560 30.63 -23.45 -39.58
N ALA A 561 30.92 -22.16 -39.43
CA ALA A 561 30.05 -21.10 -39.93
C ALA A 561 30.89 -19.86 -40.31
N SER A 562 31.43 -19.86 -41.53
CA SER A 562 32.04 -18.66 -42.13
C SER A 562 30.94 -17.78 -42.72
N TYR A 563 30.58 -16.69 -42.05
CA TYR A 563 29.87 -15.59 -42.70
C TYR A 563 30.83 -14.43 -42.93
N CYS A 564 31.22 -14.27 -44.19
CA CYS A 564 31.94 -13.10 -44.69
C CYS A 564 31.03 -11.87 -44.68
N SER A 565 31.34 -10.89 -43.82
CA SER A 565 31.08 -9.48 -44.13
C SER A 565 32.44 -8.78 -44.20
N LYS A 566 32.77 -8.22 -45.36
CA LYS A 566 33.95 -7.34 -45.48
C LYS A 566 33.60 -6.02 -44.77
N PRO A 567 34.45 -5.51 -43.88
CA PRO A 567 34.24 -4.20 -43.27
C PRO A 567 34.25 -3.14 -44.37
N ILE A 568 33.23 -2.29 -44.38
CA ILE A 568 33.15 -1.11 -45.25
C ILE A 568 34.23 -0.13 -44.77
N ASP A 569 35.14 0.26 -45.68
CA ASP A 569 36.20 1.24 -45.44
C ASP A 569 35.59 2.59 -45.05
N GLY A 570 35.61 2.91 -43.75
CA GLY A 570 35.16 4.19 -43.20
C GLY A 570 34.99 4.13 -41.68
N ASN A 571 36.09 4.18 -40.93
CA ASN A 571 36.10 4.15 -39.46
C ASN A 571 35.47 5.44 -38.87
N ILE A 572 34.14 5.54 -38.86
CA ILE A 572 33.44 6.57 -38.09
C ILE A 572 33.30 6.05 -36.67
N ARG A 573 34.00 6.73 -35.75
CA ARG A 573 34.13 6.28 -34.37
C ARG A 573 33.15 7.02 -33.46
N PRO A 574 32.50 6.34 -32.51
CA PRO A 574 31.46 6.95 -31.69
C PRO A 574 31.97 8.13 -30.83
N LEU A 575 33.19 8.06 -30.28
CA LEU A 575 33.72 9.10 -29.39
C LEU A 575 34.89 9.86 -30.03
N SER A 576 34.78 11.18 -30.12
CA SER A 576 35.85 12.06 -30.60
C SER A 576 36.61 12.71 -29.44
N LYS A 577 37.86 13.14 -29.67
CA LYS A 577 38.60 13.92 -28.66
C LYS A 577 38.17 15.38 -28.69
N SER A 578 38.06 16.01 -27.52
CA SER A 578 37.83 17.44 -27.39
C SER A 578 38.77 18.03 -26.34
N HIS A 579 39.31 19.21 -26.63
CA HIS A 579 40.10 20.02 -25.68
C HIS A 579 39.23 20.98 -24.85
N SER A 580 37.90 20.85 -24.93
CA SER A 580 36.99 21.65 -24.13
C SER A 580 37.05 21.26 -22.65
N ARG A 581 36.90 22.24 -21.76
CA ARG A 581 36.71 21.98 -20.32
C ARG A 581 35.24 21.63 -20.05
N SER A 582 35.03 20.78 -19.05
CA SER A 582 33.71 20.44 -18.53
C SER A 582 33.45 21.06 -17.18
N GLU A 583 32.18 21.31 -16.89
CA GLU A 583 31.76 21.45 -15.51
C GLU A 583 32.22 20.21 -14.74
N SER A 584 32.76 20.42 -13.54
CA SER A 584 33.31 19.36 -12.71
C SER A 584 32.41 19.15 -11.51
N PRO A 585 32.23 17.90 -11.02
CA PRO A 585 31.56 17.64 -9.76
C PRO A 585 32.12 18.51 -8.65
N VAL A 586 31.23 18.96 -7.77
CA VAL A 586 31.60 19.72 -6.57
C VAL A 586 31.50 18.83 -5.35
N THR A 587 32.44 19.00 -4.45
CA THR A 587 32.43 18.29 -3.17
C THR A 587 31.82 19.22 -2.12
N VAL A 588 30.69 18.82 -1.53
CA VAL A 588 29.89 19.69 -0.66
C VAL A 588 29.42 18.94 0.60
N ASP A 589 29.02 19.68 1.63
CA ASP A 589 28.41 19.07 2.82
C ASP A 589 27.00 18.55 2.47
N LEU A 590 26.58 17.45 3.12
CA LEU A 590 25.27 16.81 2.85
C LEU A 590 24.09 17.80 2.98
N SER A 591 24.18 18.72 3.95
CA SER A 591 23.18 19.77 4.20
C SER A 591 23.08 20.84 3.13
N SER A 592 24.01 20.86 2.16
CA SER A 592 24.06 21.86 1.10
C SER A 592 23.54 21.36 -0.26
N LEU A 593 23.10 20.10 -0.33
CA LEU A 593 22.34 19.56 -1.44
C LEU A 593 20.92 20.14 -1.49
N ASP A 594 20.31 20.13 -2.68
CA ASP A 594 18.90 20.51 -2.83
C ASP A 594 18.01 19.62 -1.94
N GLU A 595 17.15 20.25 -1.14
CA GLU A 595 16.25 19.58 -0.21
C GLU A 595 15.36 18.54 -0.92
N ARG A 596 14.95 18.81 -2.18
CA ARG A 596 14.13 17.88 -2.97
C ARG A 596 14.88 16.60 -3.30
N TRP A 597 16.21 16.65 -3.47
CA TRP A 597 17.03 15.45 -3.66
C TRP A 597 17.06 14.60 -2.40
N MET A 598 17.38 15.22 -1.27
CA MET A 598 17.41 14.55 0.05
C MET A 598 16.05 13.92 0.38
N ARG A 599 14.97 14.65 0.10
CA ARG A 599 13.60 14.16 0.29
C ARG A 599 13.23 13.05 -0.68
N THR A 600 13.71 13.09 -1.92
CA THR A 600 13.52 12.00 -2.89
C THR A 600 14.15 10.71 -2.37
N THR A 601 15.41 10.75 -1.90
CA THR A 601 16.08 9.55 -1.36
C THR A 601 15.43 9.06 -0.08
N GLU A 602 14.94 9.95 0.78
CA GLU A 602 14.24 9.55 2.02
C GLU A 602 12.91 8.84 1.71
N ILE A 603 12.06 9.43 0.84
CA ILE A 603 10.78 8.82 0.47
C ILE A 603 11.00 7.49 -0.24
N LEU A 604 11.95 7.42 -1.18
CA LEU A 604 12.27 6.17 -1.85
C LEU A 604 12.80 5.13 -0.86
N SER A 605 13.61 5.52 0.13
CA SER A 605 14.07 4.61 1.18
C SER A 605 12.91 4.05 1.98
N ALA A 606 11.94 4.89 2.36
CA ALA A 606 10.74 4.47 3.07
C ALA A 606 9.84 3.54 2.22
N ILE A 607 9.74 3.79 0.91
CA ILE A 607 9.02 2.93 -0.03
C ILE A 607 9.74 1.58 -0.15
N PHE A 608 11.05 1.58 -0.39
CA PHE A 608 11.83 0.37 -0.62
C PHE A 608 12.09 -0.45 0.64
N ALA A 609 11.93 0.15 1.82
CA ALA A 609 11.88 -0.58 3.07
C ALA A 609 10.65 -1.49 3.21
N ARG A 610 9.59 -1.23 2.42
CA ARG A 610 8.31 -1.97 2.48
C ARG A 610 8.01 -2.77 1.24
N ARG A 611 8.55 -2.35 0.10
CA ARG A 611 8.33 -2.99 -1.19
C ARG A 611 9.68 -3.19 -1.84
N TYR A 612 9.96 -4.40 -2.31
CA TYR A 612 11.19 -4.66 -3.06
C TYR A 612 11.22 -3.87 -4.38
N ALA A 613 10.05 -3.61 -4.97
CA ALA A 613 9.90 -2.93 -6.24
C ALA A 613 8.78 -1.89 -6.23
N PHE A 614 8.93 -0.85 -7.05
CA PHE A 614 8.04 0.31 -7.14
C PHE A 614 7.69 0.58 -8.61
N PRO A 615 6.42 0.49 -9.04
CA PRO A 615 6.06 0.66 -10.44
C PRO A 615 6.59 1.96 -11.03
N ILE A 616 7.16 1.91 -12.24
CA ILE A 616 7.82 3.08 -12.83
C ILE A 616 6.87 4.27 -13.02
N GLY A 617 5.59 4.01 -13.31
CA GLY A 617 4.56 5.03 -13.45
C GLY A 617 4.27 5.75 -12.13
N GLU A 618 4.17 5.00 -11.04
CA GLU A 618 4.01 5.55 -9.69
C GLU A 618 5.25 6.32 -9.24
N CYS A 619 6.44 5.79 -9.54
CA CYS A 619 7.71 6.46 -9.26
C CYS A 619 7.81 7.80 -9.99
N VAL A 620 7.45 7.84 -11.28
CA VAL A 620 7.42 9.08 -12.05
C VAL A 620 6.37 10.06 -11.51
N ALA A 621 5.18 9.59 -11.13
CA ALA A 621 4.15 10.45 -10.53
C ALA A 621 4.59 11.03 -9.17
N LEU A 622 5.30 10.24 -8.36
CA LEU A 622 5.94 10.73 -7.12
C LEU A 622 6.98 11.80 -7.42
N LEU A 623 7.89 11.51 -8.36
CA LEU A 623 8.94 12.45 -8.75
C LEU A 623 8.35 13.71 -9.40
N GLU A 624 7.25 13.62 -10.13
CA GLU A 624 6.53 14.79 -10.67
C GLU A 624 6.02 15.70 -9.55
N LYS A 625 5.45 15.13 -8.48
CA LYS A 625 5.03 15.92 -7.30
C LYS A 625 6.19 16.64 -6.62
N LEU A 626 7.38 16.03 -6.59
CA LEU A 626 8.57 16.59 -5.96
C LEU A 626 9.31 17.60 -6.85
N TRP A 627 9.34 17.37 -8.16
CA TRP A 627 10.16 18.10 -9.12
C TRP A 627 9.35 18.98 -10.09
N GLY A 628 8.02 18.97 -9.97
CA GLY A 628 7.10 19.93 -10.58
C GLY A 628 6.67 19.64 -12.02
N SER A 629 7.28 18.68 -12.71
CA SER A 629 6.82 18.25 -14.05
C SER A 629 7.22 16.83 -14.40
N VAL A 630 6.44 16.18 -15.28
CA VAL A 630 6.77 14.84 -15.84
C VAL A 630 8.16 14.80 -16.48
N ARG A 631 8.58 15.87 -17.17
CA ARG A 631 9.90 15.92 -17.82
C ARG A 631 11.03 15.89 -16.79
N GLU A 632 10.92 16.69 -15.74
CA GLU A 632 11.88 16.71 -14.63
C GLU A 632 11.86 15.38 -13.86
N ALA A 633 10.68 14.79 -13.67
CA ALA A 633 10.54 13.48 -13.02
C ALA A 633 11.33 12.39 -13.74
N TRP A 634 11.22 12.30 -15.08
CA TRP A 634 12.01 11.37 -15.88
C TRP A 634 13.50 11.67 -15.84
N ALA A 635 13.88 12.96 -15.89
CA ALA A 635 15.27 13.36 -15.78
C ALA A 635 15.88 12.94 -14.43
N LYS A 636 15.11 13.05 -13.34
CA LYS A 636 15.55 12.67 -12.00
C LYS A 636 15.53 11.17 -11.76
N LEU A 637 14.59 10.43 -12.35
CA LEU A 637 14.66 8.98 -12.38
C LEU A 637 15.93 8.50 -13.10
N ASP A 638 16.27 9.11 -14.23
CA ASP A 638 17.51 8.83 -14.95
C ASP A 638 18.75 9.13 -14.07
N ASP A 639 18.74 10.25 -13.33
CA ASP A 639 19.82 10.62 -12.40
C ASP A 639 19.95 9.58 -11.28
N LEU A 640 18.85 9.14 -10.67
CA LEU A 640 18.84 8.11 -9.62
C LEU A 640 19.40 6.76 -10.14
N VAL A 641 19.07 6.39 -11.38
CA VAL A 641 19.56 5.16 -12.02
C VAL A 641 21.05 5.25 -12.36
N ASP A 642 21.48 6.33 -13.02
CA ASP A 642 22.87 6.50 -13.43
C ASP A 642 23.80 6.67 -12.22
N ASN A 643 23.30 7.22 -11.10
CA ASN A 643 24.05 7.33 -9.84
C ASN A 643 23.97 6.08 -8.96
N GLY A 644 23.31 5.02 -9.44
CA GLY A 644 23.26 3.74 -8.73
C GLY A 644 22.47 3.79 -7.42
N ILE A 645 21.51 4.69 -7.30
CA ILE A 645 20.60 4.80 -6.15
C ILE A 645 19.43 3.85 -6.33
N VAL A 646 18.91 3.73 -7.55
CA VAL A 646 17.88 2.76 -7.91
C VAL A 646 18.26 1.99 -9.17
N ARG A 647 17.63 0.84 -9.40
CA ARG A 647 17.69 0.10 -10.67
C ARG A 647 16.30 0.02 -11.26
N VAL A 648 16.23 -0.15 -12.57
CA VAL A 648 14.98 -0.47 -13.24
C VAL A 648 15.01 -1.93 -13.65
N LEU A 649 14.10 -2.72 -13.10
CA LEU A 649 13.89 -4.11 -13.49
C LEU A 649 12.77 -4.20 -14.53
N HIS A 650 12.87 -5.18 -15.39
CA HIS A 650 11.82 -5.56 -16.34
C HIS A 650 11.73 -7.09 -16.41
N THR A 651 10.64 -7.62 -16.95
CA THR A 651 10.56 -9.05 -17.32
C THR A 651 10.38 -9.18 -18.84
N ARG A 652 10.77 -10.34 -19.40
CA ARG A 652 10.73 -10.60 -20.86
C ARG A 652 9.33 -10.58 -21.47
N HIS A 653 8.31 -10.79 -20.65
CA HIS A 653 6.92 -11.02 -21.07
C HIS A 653 5.97 -9.91 -20.61
N TRP A 654 6.52 -8.75 -20.20
CA TRP A 654 5.74 -7.69 -19.57
C TRP A 654 6.21 -6.33 -20.03
N SER A 655 5.25 -5.42 -20.22
CA SER A 655 5.55 -4.05 -20.63
C SER A 655 5.85 -3.13 -19.43
N SER A 656 5.40 -3.56 -18.24
CA SER A 656 5.57 -2.84 -16.98
C SER A 656 7.00 -2.95 -16.45
N ARG A 657 7.63 -1.78 -16.24
CA ARG A 657 8.93 -1.66 -15.59
C ARG A 657 8.74 -1.29 -14.14
N VAL A 658 9.60 -1.82 -13.28
CA VAL A 658 9.61 -1.49 -11.86
C VAL A 658 10.96 -0.91 -11.48
N VAL A 659 10.95 -0.01 -10.53
CA VAL A 659 12.13 0.58 -9.92
C VAL A 659 12.43 -0.21 -8.65
N VAL A 660 13.69 -0.53 -8.37
CA VAL A 660 14.12 -1.17 -7.12
C VAL A 660 15.24 -0.36 -6.49
N ALA A 661 15.38 -0.38 -5.16
CA ALA A 661 16.52 0.25 -4.51
C ALA A 661 17.82 -0.47 -4.86
N CYS A 662 18.90 0.29 -5.05
CA CYS A 662 20.24 -0.26 -4.91
C CYS A 662 20.59 -0.30 -3.41
N PRO A 663 20.93 -1.46 -2.85
CA PRO A 663 21.42 -1.51 -1.48
C PRO A 663 22.72 -0.71 -1.37
N PRO A 664 23.00 -0.08 -0.22
CA PRO A 664 24.27 0.58 0.03
C PRO A 664 25.45 -0.38 -0.14
N VAL A 665 26.50 0.08 -0.81
CA VAL A 665 27.76 -0.64 -1.04
C VAL A 665 28.90 0.26 -0.62
N ILE A 666 29.83 -0.29 0.17
CA ILE A 666 31.04 0.38 0.62
C ILE A 666 32.16 0.05 -0.36
N VAL A 667 32.68 1.06 -1.05
CA VAL A 667 33.79 0.95 -1.99
C VAL A 667 35.05 1.54 -1.37
N VAL A 668 36.06 0.71 -1.18
CA VAL A 668 37.30 1.08 -0.49
C VAL A 668 38.43 1.31 -1.49
N HIS A 669 39.04 2.48 -1.41
CA HIS A 669 40.21 2.90 -2.16
C HIS A 669 41.38 3.02 -1.17
N ALA A 670 42.22 1.99 -1.09
CA ALA A 670 43.37 1.98 -0.19
C ALA A 670 44.58 2.68 -0.83
N HIS A 671 45.19 3.63 -0.12
CA HIS A 671 46.43 4.29 -0.51
C HIS A 671 47.51 4.14 0.55
N ALA A 672 48.74 4.56 0.20
CA ALA A 672 49.88 4.48 1.11
C ALA A 672 49.81 5.48 2.28
N ALA A 673 48.96 6.52 2.18
CA ALA A 673 48.86 7.61 3.15
C ALA A 673 47.46 7.80 3.75
N ASP A 674 46.40 7.33 3.08
CA ASP A 674 45.00 7.46 3.48
C ASP A 674 44.13 6.31 2.94
N VAL A 675 42.94 6.13 3.52
CA VAL A 675 41.91 5.21 3.04
C VAL A 675 40.70 6.03 2.65
N MET A 676 40.44 6.10 1.34
CA MET A 676 39.24 6.75 0.84
C MET A 676 38.11 5.74 0.74
N VAL A 677 36.95 6.11 1.27
CA VAL A 677 35.77 5.24 1.32
C VAL A 677 34.62 5.95 0.63
N ARG A 678 33.96 5.26 -0.29
CA ARG A 678 32.75 5.74 -0.94
C ARG A 678 31.58 4.84 -0.64
N ILE A 679 30.46 5.43 -0.28
CA ILE A 679 29.20 4.71 -0.08
C ILE A 679 28.26 5.09 -1.22
N VAL A 680 27.83 4.08 -1.97
CA VAL A 680 26.96 4.21 -3.15
C VAL A 680 25.69 3.39 -2.92
N GLY A 681 24.55 3.86 -3.37
CA GLY A 681 23.26 3.19 -3.17
C GLY A 681 22.24 4.13 -2.54
N LEU A 682 21.06 3.60 -2.27
CA LEU A 682 20.00 4.34 -1.60
C LEU A 682 20.28 4.39 -0.09
N LEU A 683 20.53 5.59 0.42
CA LEU A 683 20.77 5.86 1.83
C LEU A 683 19.64 6.72 2.40
N SER A 684 19.03 6.25 3.49
CA SER A 684 18.15 7.09 4.31
C SER A 684 18.96 7.95 5.27
N THR A 685 18.31 8.93 5.88
CA THR A 685 18.89 9.78 6.92
C THR A 685 19.35 8.94 8.13
N ALA A 686 18.57 7.92 8.50
CA ALA A 686 18.93 6.99 9.59
C ALA A 686 20.18 6.16 9.26
N MET A 687 20.28 5.65 8.02
CA MET A 687 21.48 4.96 7.56
C MET A 687 22.69 5.89 7.55
N GLY A 688 22.52 7.14 7.10
CA GLY A 688 23.56 8.17 7.15
C GLY A 688 24.05 8.44 8.58
N ALA A 689 23.15 8.50 9.56
CA ALA A 689 23.52 8.70 10.97
C ALA A 689 24.38 7.55 11.53
N VAL A 690 24.10 6.30 11.14
CA VAL A 690 24.95 5.15 11.48
C VAL A 690 26.34 5.33 10.90
N VAL A 691 26.44 5.70 9.63
CA VAL A 691 27.73 5.94 8.97
C VAL A 691 28.49 7.08 9.66
N HIS A 692 27.83 8.21 9.94
CA HIS A 692 28.47 9.37 10.60
C HIS A 692 28.95 9.05 12.01
N ARG A 693 28.22 8.20 12.75
CA ARG A 693 28.64 7.74 14.08
C ARG A 693 29.93 6.93 13.99
N VAL A 694 30.07 6.07 12.99
CA VAL A 694 31.21 5.15 12.87
C VAL A 694 32.41 5.79 12.16
N LEU A 695 32.18 6.47 11.04
CA LEU A 695 33.23 7.07 10.19
C LEU A 695 33.52 8.55 10.50
N GLY A 696 32.74 9.15 11.40
CA GLY A 696 32.84 10.56 11.78
C GLY A 696 32.06 11.53 10.87
N GLU A 697 32.00 12.79 11.31
CA GLU A 697 31.23 13.86 10.64
C GLU A 697 31.91 14.44 9.40
N ARG A 698 33.17 14.07 9.12
CA ARG A 698 33.92 14.53 7.94
C ARG A 698 33.50 13.78 6.67
N CYS A 699 32.21 13.75 6.41
CA CYS A 699 31.64 13.26 5.16
C CYS A 699 31.54 14.40 4.17
N ARG A 700 31.81 14.13 2.90
CA ARG A 700 31.38 15.01 1.84
C ARG A 700 30.57 14.26 0.80
N VAL A 701 29.64 14.96 0.16
CA VAL A 701 28.92 14.42 -0.99
C VAL A 701 29.52 14.97 -2.26
N LEU A 702 29.75 14.08 -3.22
CA LEU A 702 30.03 14.48 -4.59
C LEU A 702 28.70 14.81 -5.27
N ALA A 703 28.52 16.07 -5.61
CA ALA A 703 27.28 16.61 -6.15
C ALA A 703 27.51 17.20 -7.54
N SER A 704 26.43 17.29 -8.30
CA SER A 704 26.40 18.08 -9.54
C SER A 704 26.76 19.54 -9.24
N PRO A 705 27.30 20.30 -10.22
CA PRO A 705 27.67 21.70 -10.04
C PRO A 705 26.52 22.59 -9.50
N ASP A 706 25.30 22.29 -9.92
CA ASP A 706 24.06 22.95 -9.49
C ASP A 706 23.48 22.41 -8.16
N ARG A 707 24.10 21.36 -7.59
CA ARG A 707 23.71 20.67 -6.34
C ARG A 707 22.33 20.02 -6.37
N LEU A 708 21.74 19.85 -7.55
CA LEU A 708 20.43 19.21 -7.75
C LEU A 708 20.50 17.68 -7.78
N THR A 709 21.70 17.11 -7.83
CA THR A 709 21.94 15.66 -7.89
C THR A 709 23.11 15.32 -6.98
N GLY A 710 22.87 14.46 -5.99
CA GLY A 710 23.90 13.87 -5.14
C GLY A 710 24.34 12.51 -5.67
N GLY A 711 25.63 12.21 -5.58
CA GLY A 711 26.19 10.91 -5.90
C GLY A 711 26.67 10.17 -4.66
N ALA A 712 27.90 9.67 -4.69
CA ALA A 712 28.48 8.93 -3.56
C ALA A 712 28.78 9.83 -2.35
N LEU A 713 28.59 9.28 -1.14
CA LEU A 713 29.19 9.82 0.08
C LEU A 713 30.67 9.44 0.12
N GLU A 714 31.55 10.41 0.35
CA GLU A 714 32.99 10.21 0.43
C GLU A 714 33.52 10.50 1.84
N TYR A 715 34.33 9.58 2.34
CA TYR A 715 35.03 9.66 3.63
C TYR A 715 36.53 9.45 3.40
N HIS A 716 37.34 10.16 4.18
CA HIS A 716 38.80 10.00 4.21
C HIS A 716 39.18 9.54 5.61
N LEU A 717 39.68 8.31 5.71
CA LEU A 717 39.99 7.64 6.96
C LEU A 717 41.50 7.42 7.07
N ASP A 718 42.00 7.43 8.31
CA ASP A 718 43.40 7.11 8.61
C ASP A 718 43.66 5.59 8.58
N SER A 719 42.63 4.77 8.78
CA SER A 719 42.72 3.30 8.80
C SER A 719 41.43 2.62 8.31
N THR A 720 41.50 1.30 8.10
CA THR A 720 40.33 0.47 7.74
C THR A 720 39.55 -0.07 8.93
N ASP A 721 39.98 0.18 10.17
CA ASP A 721 39.39 -0.46 11.35
C ASP A 721 37.92 -0.04 11.57
N ASP A 722 37.59 1.22 11.31
CA ASP A 722 36.22 1.74 11.39
C ASP A 722 35.28 1.08 10.36
N LEU A 723 35.84 0.54 9.26
CA LEU A 723 35.05 -0.20 8.27
C LEU A 723 34.61 -1.56 8.78
N LEU A 724 35.39 -2.19 9.68
CA LEU A 724 35.00 -3.45 10.31
C LEU A 724 33.81 -3.22 11.24
N ILE A 725 33.80 -2.09 11.96
CA ILE A 725 32.68 -1.67 12.81
C ILE A 725 31.46 -1.37 11.95
N LEU A 726 31.62 -0.57 10.89
CA LEU A 726 30.50 -0.20 10.02
C LEU A 726 29.88 -1.43 9.36
N ARG A 727 30.71 -2.37 8.91
CA ARG A 727 30.25 -3.64 8.33
C ARG A 727 29.51 -4.49 9.37
N ALA A 728 29.99 -4.57 10.60
CA ALA A 728 29.30 -5.30 11.66
C ALA A 728 27.94 -4.70 12.01
N GLU A 729 27.77 -3.38 11.91
CA GLU A 729 26.52 -2.69 12.21
C GLU A 729 25.51 -2.67 11.05
N THR A 730 25.97 -2.78 9.80
CA THR A 730 25.12 -2.58 8.62
C THR A 730 24.96 -3.80 7.71
N ASP A 731 25.88 -4.76 7.81
CA ASP A 731 26.04 -5.89 6.87
C ASP A 731 26.20 -5.46 5.40
N TRP A 732 26.61 -4.21 5.14
CA TRP A 732 26.78 -3.74 3.77
C TRP A 732 27.98 -4.40 3.10
N PRO A 733 27.85 -4.79 1.82
CA PRO A 733 28.96 -5.36 1.07
C PRO A 733 30.09 -4.33 0.94
N GLN A 734 31.28 -4.75 1.38
CA GLN A 734 32.51 -4.00 1.23
C GLN A 734 33.28 -4.56 0.03
N LEU A 735 33.52 -3.71 -0.96
CA LEU A 735 34.25 -4.04 -2.17
C LEU A 735 35.53 -3.22 -2.21
N ARG A 736 36.68 -3.87 -2.40
CA ARG A 736 37.88 -3.12 -2.72
C ARG A 736 37.85 -2.70 -4.18
N TRP A 737 38.32 -1.49 -4.47
CA TRP A 737 38.33 -0.96 -5.83
C TRP A 737 39.05 -1.89 -6.83
N ASP A 738 40.15 -2.51 -6.39
CA ASP A 738 40.95 -3.46 -7.18
C ASP A 738 40.27 -4.82 -7.41
N GLU A 739 39.23 -5.15 -6.65
CA GLU A 739 38.45 -6.38 -6.78
C GLU A 739 37.25 -6.23 -7.73
N LEU A 740 36.92 -5.01 -8.17
CA LEU A 740 35.79 -4.79 -9.07
C LEU A 740 36.08 -5.32 -10.49
N PRO A 741 35.21 -6.18 -11.07
CA PRO A 741 35.44 -6.84 -12.36
C PRO A 741 35.78 -5.85 -13.46
N VAL A 742 36.83 -6.05 -14.26
CA VAL A 742 37.19 -5.11 -15.34
C VAL A 742 36.00 -4.91 -16.28
N LEU A 743 35.59 -3.66 -16.48
CA LEU A 743 34.50 -3.31 -17.36
C LEU A 743 35.06 -2.85 -18.71
N ASP A 744 34.99 -3.72 -19.71
CA ASP A 744 35.35 -3.42 -21.10
C ASP A 744 34.11 -3.58 -21.99
N LEU A 745 33.70 -2.49 -22.64
CA LEU A 745 32.57 -2.54 -23.57
C LEU A 745 33.03 -3.07 -24.94
N PRO A 746 32.21 -3.90 -25.61
CA PRO A 746 32.50 -4.39 -26.95
C PRO A 746 32.60 -3.25 -27.96
N ALA A 747 33.37 -3.47 -29.02
CA ALA A 747 33.46 -2.55 -30.14
C ALA A 747 32.09 -2.44 -30.86
N PHE A 748 31.71 -1.24 -31.30
CA PHE A 748 30.40 -1.01 -31.93
C PHE A 748 30.23 -1.84 -33.21
N GLU A 749 31.31 -2.09 -33.94
CA GLU A 749 31.31 -2.92 -35.14
C GLU A 749 30.91 -4.36 -34.81
N THR A 750 31.39 -4.89 -33.68
CA THR A 750 31.02 -6.22 -33.20
C THR A 750 29.57 -6.26 -32.72
N LEU A 751 29.09 -5.20 -32.09
CA LEU A 751 27.69 -5.05 -31.66
C LEU A 751 26.72 -5.08 -32.85
N MET A 752 27.07 -4.35 -33.90
CA MET A 752 26.23 -4.13 -35.08
C MET A 752 26.27 -5.31 -36.07
N ALA A 753 27.24 -6.23 -35.95
CA ALA A 753 27.35 -7.42 -36.78
C ALA A 753 26.39 -8.57 -36.37
N SER A 754 25.68 -8.44 -35.25
CA SER A 754 24.75 -9.49 -34.78
C SER A 754 23.47 -9.52 -35.63
N PRO A 755 23.00 -10.70 -36.07
CA PRO A 755 21.82 -10.81 -36.92
C PRO A 755 20.53 -10.42 -36.18
N VAL A 756 19.55 -9.95 -36.95
CA VAL A 756 18.20 -9.64 -36.47
C VAL A 756 17.54 -10.89 -35.89
N ARG A 757 16.88 -10.73 -34.74
CA ARG A 757 16.02 -11.76 -34.14
C ARG A 757 15.04 -12.38 -35.15
N ALA A 758 14.90 -13.70 -35.14
CA ALA A 758 13.96 -14.44 -36.01
C ALA A 758 12.52 -14.43 -35.47
N ASP A 759 12.31 -14.08 -34.20
CA ASP A 759 11.04 -14.13 -33.47
C ASP A 759 10.26 -12.80 -33.49
N LEU A 760 10.35 -12.03 -34.58
CA LEU A 760 9.68 -10.74 -34.78
C LEU A 760 8.17 -10.83 -35.08
N GLN A 761 7.46 -11.79 -34.52
CA GLN A 761 6.02 -11.95 -34.73
C GLN A 761 5.21 -11.24 -33.63
N GLY A 762 4.11 -10.58 -33.99
CA GLY A 762 3.14 -10.01 -33.04
C GLY A 762 3.17 -8.49 -32.82
N TYR A 763 3.99 -7.73 -33.54
CA TYR A 763 4.01 -6.26 -33.46
C TYR A 763 3.13 -5.64 -34.54
N ALA A 764 2.00 -5.04 -34.15
CA ALA A 764 1.08 -4.38 -35.07
C ALA A 764 1.67 -3.10 -35.66
N ASP A 765 1.36 -2.78 -36.93
CA ASP A 765 1.96 -1.64 -37.64
C ASP A 765 1.51 -0.27 -37.10
N ASP A 766 0.33 -0.20 -36.48
CA ASP A 766 -0.29 1.00 -35.90
C ASP A 766 0.31 1.37 -34.52
N GLU A 767 0.94 0.41 -33.82
CA GLU A 767 1.61 0.65 -32.54
C GLU A 767 3.09 1.06 -32.68
N LYS A 768 3.61 1.11 -33.91
CA LYS A 768 5.00 1.50 -34.19
C LYS A 768 5.18 3.01 -34.09
N THR A 769 6.18 3.42 -33.31
CA THR A 769 6.54 4.82 -33.13
C THR A 769 7.98 5.06 -33.55
N PHE A 770 8.30 6.26 -34.03
CA PHE A 770 9.59 6.59 -34.64
C PHE A 770 10.34 7.58 -33.76
N TRP A 771 11.64 7.38 -33.59
CA TRP A 771 12.46 8.35 -32.87
C TRP A 771 12.53 9.67 -33.65
N SER A 772 12.06 10.76 -33.05
CA SER A 772 12.25 12.11 -33.57
C SER A 772 13.47 12.75 -32.92
N PRO A 773 14.56 13.01 -33.67
CA PRO A 773 15.74 13.69 -33.14
C PRO A 773 15.39 15.10 -32.64
N ARG A 774 14.47 15.79 -33.34
CA ARG A 774 14.06 17.16 -33.03
C ARG A 774 13.29 17.25 -31.72
N LEU A 775 12.43 16.27 -31.42
CA LEU A 775 11.58 16.27 -30.23
C LEU A 775 12.18 15.46 -29.08
N GLY A 776 13.20 14.63 -29.34
CA GLY A 776 13.82 13.76 -28.34
C GLY A 776 12.87 12.69 -27.79
N VAL A 777 11.82 12.35 -28.53
CA VAL A 777 10.78 11.38 -28.15
C VAL A 777 10.36 10.52 -29.35
N PHE A 778 9.71 9.38 -29.06
CA PHE A 778 9.09 8.55 -30.09
C PHE A 778 7.72 9.11 -30.46
N VAL A 779 7.47 9.33 -31.75
CA VAL A 779 6.22 9.91 -32.28
C VAL A 779 5.48 8.93 -33.19
N GLN A 780 4.16 9.08 -33.30
CA GLN A 780 3.36 8.29 -34.24
C GLN A 780 3.65 8.70 -35.70
N LYS A 781 3.40 7.76 -36.61
CA LYS A 781 3.63 7.90 -38.04
C LYS A 781 2.62 8.88 -38.65
N THR A 782 2.96 10.17 -38.69
CA THR A 782 2.11 11.18 -39.35
C THR A 782 2.47 11.41 -40.81
N GLU A 783 3.71 11.10 -41.23
CA GLU A 783 4.17 11.22 -42.62
C GLU A 783 5.20 10.12 -42.97
N THR A 784 5.31 9.78 -44.25
CA THR A 784 6.23 8.78 -44.82
C THR A 784 7.69 9.22 -44.70
N VAL A 785 8.32 8.97 -43.55
CA VAL A 785 9.78 9.12 -43.39
C VAL A 785 10.48 7.90 -43.99
N HIS A 786 10.94 8.04 -45.23
CA HIS A 786 11.70 7.02 -45.96
C HIS A 786 13.21 7.03 -45.67
N ASP A 787 13.70 7.97 -44.86
CA ASP A 787 15.12 8.16 -44.67
C ASP A 787 15.72 7.13 -43.70
N THR A 788 16.68 6.36 -44.19
CA THR A 788 17.59 5.56 -43.36
C THR A 788 18.87 6.36 -43.08
N PRO A 789 19.43 6.30 -41.86
CA PRO A 789 19.08 5.40 -40.79
C PRO A 789 17.95 5.95 -39.89
N ARG A 790 17.08 5.06 -39.40
CA ARG A 790 15.97 5.42 -38.49
C ARG A 790 15.78 4.37 -37.41
N LEU A 791 15.32 4.80 -36.24
CA LEU A 791 15.01 3.93 -35.12
C LEU A 791 13.50 3.92 -34.86
N GLU A 792 12.93 2.72 -34.91
CA GLU A 792 11.54 2.46 -34.57
C GLU A 792 11.46 1.83 -33.18
N ARG A 793 10.42 2.18 -32.42
CA ARG A 793 10.00 1.48 -31.22
C ARG A 793 8.72 0.71 -31.56
N TRP A 794 8.83 -0.60 -31.53
CA TRP A 794 7.71 -1.51 -31.74
C TRP A 794 7.15 -1.90 -30.38
N ARG A 795 5.83 -1.77 -30.24
CA ARG A 795 5.09 -2.19 -29.05
C ARG A 795 4.15 -3.32 -29.43
N ALA A 796 3.94 -4.22 -28.49
CA ALA A 796 2.93 -5.26 -28.56
C ALA A 796 2.48 -5.54 -27.13
N ALA A 797 1.20 -5.85 -26.94
CA ALA A 797 0.68 -6.24 -25.64
C ALA A 797 1.47 -7.44 -25.09
N ARG A 798 1.85 -7.39 -23.80
CA ARG A 798 2.61 -8.44 -23.12
C ARG A 798 4.01 -8.74 -23.72
N GLN A 799 4.57 -7.80 -24.50
CA GLN A 799 5.95 -7.90 -24.99
C GLN A 799 6.75 -6.65 -24.64
N GLN A 800 8.06 -6.82 -24.46
CA GLN A 800 8.98 -5.72 -24.25
C GLN A 800 9.06 -4.84 -25.50
N ASP A 801 9.22 -3.53 -25.30
CA ASP A 801 9.53 -2.61 -26.40
C ASP A 801 10.76 -3.12 -27.17
N LEU A 802 10.59 -3.30 -28.48
CA LEU A 802 11.69 -3.59 -29.36
C LEU A 802 12.12 -2.32 -30.11
N PHE A 803 13.40 -1.99 -30.04
CA PHE A 803 13.99 -0.88 -30.76
C PHE A 803 14.66 -1.41 -32.02
N VAL A 804 14.05 -1.14 -33.18
CA VAL A 804 14.50 -1.64 -34.49
C VAL A 804 15.14 -0.50 -35.26
N LEU A 805 16.43 -0.64 -35.52
CA LEU A 805 17.24 0.27 -36.31
C LEU A 805 17.28 -0.21 -37.76
N TYR A 806 16.77 0.63 -38.65
CA TYR A 806 16.95 0.49 -40.09
C TYR A 806 18.23 1.22 -40.47
N ARG A 807 19.21 0.49 -41.01
CA ARG A 807 20.56 0.99 -41.29
C ARG A 807 20.68 1.54 -42.72
N LYS A 808 21.74 2.30 -42.99
CA LYS A 808 21.99 2.88 -44.34
C LYS A 808 22.23 1.83 -45.41
N ASP A 809 22.84 0.71 -45.04
CA ASP A 809 23.13 -0.43 -45.93
C ASP A 809 21.89 -1.29 -46.25
N GLY A 810 20.71 -0.90 -45.74
CA GLY A 810 19.45 -1.63 -45.91
C GLY A 810 19.26 -2.80 -44.94
N SER A 811 20.25 -3.12 -44.12
CA SER A 811 20.10 -4.12 -43.06
C SER A 811 19.32 -3.57 -41.87
N MET A 812 18.81 -4.46 -41.04
CA MET A 812 18.17 -4.12 -39.77
C MET A 812 19.05 -4.59 -38.61
N TRP A 813 18.98 -3.88 -37.50
CA TRP A 813 19.54 -4.27 -36.22
C TRP A 813 18.50 -3.99 -35.14
N ASN A 814 18.44 -4.78 -34.08
CA ASN A 814 17.48 -4.51 -33.02
C ASN A 814 18.05 -4.74 -31.63
N THR A 815 17.42 -4.09 -30.66
CA THR A 815 17.70 -4.24 -29.24
C THR A 815 16.43 -4.02 -28.45
N ASP A 816 16.35 -4.60 -27.27
CA ASP A 816 15.30 -4.40 -26.28
C ASP A 816 15.63 -3.24 -25.30
N CYS A 817 16.78 -2.57 -25.51
CA CYS A 817 17.24 -1.46 -24.71
C CYS A 817 17.26 -0.14 -25.48
N ARG A 818 16.45 0.82 -25.03
CA ARG A 818 16.39 2.18 -25.60
C ARG A 818 17.76 2.85 -25.68
N LYS A 819 18.58 2.74 -24.62
CA LYS A 819 19.90 3.38 -24.55
C LYS A 819 20.79 2.87 -25.69
N TRP A 820 20.82 1.55 -25.90
CA TRP A 820 21.56 0.92 -27.00
C TRP A 820 21.01 1.30 -28.37
N GLY A 821 19.68 1.33 -28.54
CA GLY A 821 19.04 1.74 -29.80
C GLY A 821 19.42 3.16 -30.21
N LEU A 822 19.42 4.10 -29.26
CA LEU A 822 19.81 5.50 -29.50
C LEU A 822 21.31 5.65 -29.77
N LEU A 823 22.16 4.91 -29.07
CA LEU A 823 23.61 4.91 -29.32
C LEU A 823 23.95 4.34 -30.72
N ALA A 824 23.28 3.26 -31.12
CA ALA A 824 23.44 2.66 -32.45
C ALA A 824 22.95 3.61 -33.56
N LEU A 825 21.78 4.23 -33.37
CA LEU A 825 21.24 5.23 -34.30
C LEU A 825 22.19 6.43 -34.46
N ALA A 826 22.71 6.96 -33.35
CA ALA A 826 23.62 8.10 -33.39
C ALA A 826 24.93 7.76 -34.12
N THR A 827 25.42 6.52 -33.98
CA THR A 827 26.60 6.02 -34.71
C THR A 827 26.34 5.92 -36.22
N GLU A 828 25.16 5.42 -36.64
CA GLU A 828 24.79 5.32 -38.07
C GLU A 828 24.61 6.70 -38.75
N TRP A 829 24.27 7.75 -38.00
CA TRP A 829 24.23 9.13 -38.50
C TRP A 829 25.62 9.76 -38.73
N GLU A 830 26.71 9.01 -38.55
CA GLU A 830 28.09 9.45 -38.74
C GLU A 830 28.49 10.64 -37.86
N SER A 831 27.70 10.91 -36.82
CA SER A 831 27.97 11.95 -35.83
C SER A 831 28.57 11.32 -34.59
N PRO A 832 29.62 11.91 -33.98
CA PRO A 832 30.12 11.42 -32.71
C PRO A 832 28.98 11.46 -31.67
N ILE A 833 28.83 10.38 -30.90
CA ILE A 833 27.85 10.28 -29.81
C ILE A 833 28.24 11.19 -28.64
N GLY A 834 29.54 11.50 -28.53
CA GLY A 834 30.10 12.34 -27.48
C GLY A 834 31.57 12.68 -27.69
N HIS A 835 32.11 13.40 -26.71
CA HIS A 835 33.52 13.74 -26.59
C HIS A 835 34.15 13.04 -25.39
N VAL A 836 35.42 12.64 -25.56
CA VAL A 836 36.34 12.33 -24.46
C VAL A 836 37.21 13.55 -24.24
N LEU A 837 37.18 14.08 -23.02
CA LEU A 837 37.99 15.24 -22.61
C LEU A 837 39.41 14.80 -22.21
N ASP A 838 40.30 15.78 -22.01
CA ASP A 838 41.72 15.52 -21.71
C ASP A 838 41.94 14.76 -20.38
N ASP A 839 41.00 14.85 -19.43
CA ASP A 839 41.00 14.14 -18.16
C ASP A 839 40.40 12.72 -18.24
N GLY A 840 39.80 12.35 -19.39
CA GLY A 840 39.10 11.09 -19.59
C GLY A 840 37.59 11.13 -19.29
N THR A 841 37.04 12.31 -18.96
CA THR A 841 35.59 12.53 -18.81
C THR A 841 34.88 12.29 -20.15
N ILE A 842 33.71 11.65 -20.10
CA ILE A 842 32.84 11.49 -21.28
C ILE A 842 31.69 12.48 -21.19
N ARG A 843 31.54 13.32 -22.22
CA ARG A 843 30.39 14.21 -22.42
C ARG A 843 29.59 13.76 -23.64
N LEU A 844 28.30 13.52 -23.49
CA LEU A 844 27.43 13.12 -24.60
C LEU A 844 26.83 14.33 -25.31
N HIS A 845 26.75 14.29 -26.64
CA HIS A 845 26.28 15.44 -27.43
C HIS A 845 24.78 15.74 -27.26
N HIS A 846 23.98 14.71 -26.98
CA HIS A 846 22.52 14.81 -26.97
C HIS A 846 21.94 14.45 -25.59
N PRO A 847 21.00 15.24 -25.04
CA PRO A 847 20.41 15.01 -23.70
C PRO A 847 19.72 13.66 -23.48
N SER A 848 19.23 13.05 -24.57
CA SER A 848 18.59 11.73 -24.55
C SER A 848 19.57 10.55 -24.61
N LEU A 849 20.86 10.80 -24.88
CA LEU A 849 21.87 9.76 -24.86
C LEU A 849 22.32 9.51 -23.41
N SER A 850 22.64 8.26 -23.13
CA SER A 850 23.22 7.82 -21.86
C SER A 850 24.09 6.61 -22.11
N ILE A 851 25.16 6.47 -21.32
CA ILE A 851 25.97 5.25 -21.35
C ILE A 851 25.28 4.13 -20.55
N PRO A 852 25.69 2.85 -20.76
CA PRO A 852 25.20 1.73 -19.97
C PRO A 852 25.41 1.95 -18.46
N VAL A 853 24.43 1.54 -17.64
CA VAL A 853 24.46 1.77 -16.18
C VAL A 853 25.66 1.14 -15.48
N PRO A 854 26.19 -0.04 -15.85
CA PRO A 854 27.41 -0.54 -15.23
C PRO A 854 28.60 0.43 -15.33
N LEU A 855 28.69 1.17 -16.44
CA LEU A 855 29.73 2.19 -16.62
C LEU A 855 29.42 3.45 -15.82
N ALA A 856 28.16 3.86 -15.73
CA ALA A 856 27.73 4.97 -14.87
C ALA A 856 27.98 4.66 -13.38
N TRP A 857 27.56 3.49 -12.91
CA TRP A 857 27.81 2.99 -11.55
C TRP A 857 29.31 2.91 -11.24
N ARG A 858 30.12 2.37 -12.17
CA ARG A 858 31.58 2.34 -11.99
C ARG A 858 32.19 3.74 -11.96
N THR A 859 31.59 4.69 -12.66
CA THR A 859 32.01 6.10 -12.61
C THR A 859 31.72 6.71 -11.24
N VAL A 860 30.55 6.43 -10.67
CA VAL A 860 30.18 6.86 -9.31
C VAL A 860 31.09 6.21 -8.25
N ALA A 861 31.23 4.88 -8.28
CA ALA A 861 32.08 4.12 -7.36
C ALA A 861 33.59 4.45 -7.49
N GLY A 862 34.04 4.71 -8.72
CA GLY A 862 35.44 4.93 -9.11
C GLY A 862 35.93 6.37 -9.03
N GLY A 863 35.09 7.28 -8.57
CA GLY A 863 35.51 8.62 -8.18
C GLY A 863 35.20 9.74 -9.15
N GLY A 864 34.47 9.47 -10.24
CA GLY A 864 33.67 10.53 -10.86
C GLY A 864 32.59 11.03 -9.90
N GLY A 865 32.18 10.19 -8.94
CA GLY A 865 31.42 10.56 -7.76
C GLY A 865 29.94 10.80 -7.99
N VAL A 866 29.60 11.35 -9.16
CA VAL A 866 28.24 11.67 -9.58
C VAL A 866 28.18 11.75 -11.10
N CYS A 867 27.17 11.13 -11.71
CA CYS A 867 26.80 11.36 -13.10
C CYS A 867 25.72 12.45 -13.12
N PHE A 868 25.87 13.47 -13.95
CA PHE A 868 24.97 14.64 -13.93
C PHE A 868 24.70 15.22 -15.31
N ARG A 869 23.82 16.23 -15.37
CA ARG A 869 23.47 16.98 -16.58
C ARG A 869 24.01 18.40 -16.46
N GLU A 870 24.71 18.88 -17.49
CA GLU A 870 25.05 20.30 -17.59
C GLU A 870 23.79 21.14 -17.88
N SER A 871 23.91 22.46 -17.75
CA SER A 871 22.85 23.43 -18.09
C SER A 871 22.29 23.27 -19.52
N SER A 872 23.08 22.71 -20.45
CA SER A 872 22.67 22.37 -21.82
C SER A 872 21.82 21.08 -21.93
N GLY A 873 21.65 20.35 -20.84
CA GLY A 873 20.99 19.04 -20.75
C GLY A 873 21.88 17.84 -21.12
N GLN A 874 23.12 18.09 -21.55
CA GLN A 874 24.09 17.05 -21.91
C GLN A 874 24.53 16.24 -20.69
N ARG A 875 24.61 14.90 -20.84
CA ARG A 875 25.06 14.01 -19.76
C ARG A 875 26.57 13.96 -19.67
N ILE A 876 27.06 14.01 -18.44
CA ILE A 876 28.48 13.98 -18.10
C ILE A 876 28.78 12.79 -17.20
N TYR A 877 29.82 12.06 -17.58
CA TYR A 877 30.39 10.94 -16.85
C TYR A 877 31.81 11.32 -16.48
N PRO A 878 32.02 11.88 -15.28
CA PRO A 878 33.30 12.49 -14.90
C PRO A 878 34.40 11.44 -14.74
N ALA A 879 35.61 11.79 -15.19
CA ALA A 879 36.79 11.07 -14.78
C ALA A 879 37.29 11.56 -13.42
N SER A 880 38.10 10.72 -12.79
CA SER A 880 38.78 10.99 -11.54
C SER A 880 40.25 10.61 -11.65
N ALA A 881 41.02 10.85 -10.59
CA ALA A 881 42.39 10.33 -10.50
C ALA A 881 42.46 8.78 -10.54
N TYR A 882 41.35 8.09 -10.26
CA TYR A 882 41.29 6.64 -10.04
C TYR A 882 40.59 5.88 -11.18
N TRP A 883 39.65 6.54 -11.85
CA TRP A 883 38.86 5.94 -12.91
C TRP A 883 38.56 6.96 -14.00
N SER A 884 38.72 6.53 -15.25
CA SER A 884 38.23 7.30 -16.40
C SER A 884 37.22 6.43 -17.12
N PRO A 885 35.94 6.84 -17.28
CA PRO A 885 34.96 6.05 -18.03
C PRO A 885 35.43 5.77 -19.47
N ALA A 886 36.29 6.62 -20.00
CA ALA A 886 36.86 6.45 -21.31
C ALA A 886 37.82 5.23 -21.43
N THR A 887 38.28 4.61 -20.34
CA THR A 887 39.07 3.36 -20.43
C THR A 887 38.19 2.16 -20.79
N ALA A 888 36.96 2.09 -20.24
CA ALA A 888 35.99 1.04 -20.57
C ALA A 888 35.47 1.16 -22.02
N CYS A 889 35.49 2.36 -22.59
CA CYS A 889 35.12 2.64 -23.98
C CYS A 889 36.33 2.66 -24.93
N ALA A 890 37.41 1.92 -24.64
CA ALA A 890 38.63 1.97 -25.45
C ALA A 890 38.40 1.57 -26.92
N GLY A 891 37.47 0.64 -27.17
CA GLY A 891 37.05 0.26 -28.53
C GLY A 891 36.27 1.34 -29.28
N TRP A 892 35.81 2.38 -28.59
CA TRP A 892 35.01 3.48 -29.18
C TRP A 892 35.85 4.71 -29.53
N LYS A 893 37.16 4.66 -29.26
CA LYS A 893 38.14 5.75 -29.44
C LYS A 893 39.02 5.56 -30.68
N ASP A 894 39.67 6.64 -31.12
CA ASP A 894 40.71 6.61 -32.16
C ASP A 894 41.94 5.73 -31.81
N ALA A 895 42.34 4.88 -32.76
CA ALA A 895 43.46 3.94 -32.66
C ALA A 895 44.81 4.64 -32.45
N ALA A 896 44.92 5.94 -32.76
CA ALA A 896 46.09 6.76 -32.47
C ALA A 896 46.37 6.92 -30.96
N ALA A 897 45.45 6.50 -30.06
CA ALA A 897 45.65 6.57 -28.62
C ALA A 897 46.33 5.34 -27.99
N ARG A 898 46.47 4.21 -28.71
CA ARG A 898 47.02 2.98 -28.12
C ARG A 898 48.53 3.03 -27.82
N THR A 899 49.28 4.01 -28.34
CA THR A 899 50.75 4.03 -28.23
C THR A 899 51.37 5.23 -27.51
N LYS A 900 50.60 6.20 -26.97
CA LYS A 900 51.19 7.33 -26.20
C LYS A 900 50.60 7.56 -24.81
N HIS A 901 49.41 7.03 -24.48
CA HIS A 901 48.75 7.36 -23.22
C HIS A 901 49.30 6.59 -22.01
N LYS A 902 49.72 5.33 -22.21
CA LYS A 902 50.41 4.54 -21.16
C LYS A 902 51.79 5.11 -20.80
N GLU A 903 52.49 5.73 -21.76
CA GLU A 903 53.81 6.34 -21.50
C GLU A 903 53.70 7.77 -20.95
N ARG A 904 52.84 8.64 -21.50
CA ARG A 904 52.66 10.00 -20.95
C ARG A 904 51.95 10.03 -19.60
N GLY A 905 51.01 9.12 -19.35
CA GLY A 905 50.35 8.99 -18.04
C GLY A 905 51.34 8.54 -16.97
N ARG A 906 52.21 7.56 -17.28
CA ARG A 906 53.33 7.17 -16.41
C ARG A 906 54.34 8.30 -16.25
N LEU A 907 54.78 8.95 -17.32
CA LEU A 907 55.79 10.01 -17.25
C LEU A 907 55.29 11.22 -16.45
N ALA A 908 54.06 11.69 -16.70
CA ALA A 908 53.46 12.82 -15.98
C ALA A 908 53.12 12.49 -14.52
N ALA A 909 52.71 11.26 -14.22
CA ALA A 909 52.54 10.81 -12.84
C ALA A 909 53.89 10.69 -12.11
N THR A 910 54.94 10.21 -12.79
CA THR A 910 56.29 10.10 -12.23
C THR A 910 56.93 11.48 -12.02
N GLU A 911 56.74 12.42 -12.95
CA GLU A 911 57.22 13.81 -12.84
C GLU A 911 56.46 14.60 -11.76
N ARG A 912 55.12 14.42 -11.64
CA ARG A 912 54.35 15.02 -10.54
C ARG A 912 54.72 14.44 -9.18
N TYR A 913 54.95 13.13 -9.12
CA TYR A 913 55.39 12.46 -7.89
C TYR A 913 56.80 12.91 -7.50
N ALA A 914 57.73 13.05 -8.45
CA ALA A 914 59.06 13.59 -8.21
C ALA A 914 59.01 15.05 -7.71
N PHE A 915 58.16 15.90 -8.29
CA PHE A 915 57.97 17.29 -7.87
C PHE A 915 57.36 17.40 -6.45
N LEU A 916 56.39 16.55 -6.11
CA LEU A 916 55.80 16.51 -4.77
C LEU A 916 56.81 16.03 -3.71
N LEU A 917 57.59 15.00 -4.02
CA LEU A 917 58.71 14.53 -3.16
C LEU A 917 59.77 15.59 -2.95
N GLU A 918 60.09 16.38 -3.97
CA GLU A 918 61.08 17.46 -3.87
C GLU A 918 60.56 18.63 -3.04
N ARG A 919 59.27 18.97 -3.16
CA ARG A 919 58.60 19.96 -2.32
C ARG A 919 58.51 19.52 -0.86
N GLU A 920 58.24 18.24 -0.61
CA GLU A 920 58.18 17.67 0.74
C GLU A 920 59.58 17.61 1.39
N ARG A 921 60.61 17.20 0.64
CA ARG A 921 62.01 17.26 1.09
C ARG A 921 62.46 18.69 1.41
N LYS A 922 62.01 19.68 0.63
CA LYS A 922 62.31 21.09 0.87
C LYS A 922 61.59 21.61 2.12
N ALA A 923 60.34 21.17 2.35
CA ALA A 923 59.59 21.49 3.56
C ALA A 923 60.20 20.83 4.82
N GLN A 924 60.72 19.60 4.70
CA GLN A 924 61.45 18.93 5.79
C GLN A 924 62.79 19.61 6.09
N ARG A 925 63.58 20.01 5.07
CA ARG A 925 64.81 20.79 5.31
C ARG A 925 64.52 22.12 6.03
N LEU A 926 63.49 22.84 5.61
CA LEU A 926 63.05 24.08 6.27
C LEU A 926 62.50 23.86 7.70
N ARG A 927 62.05 22.64 8.04
CA ARG A 927 61.66 22.24 9.40
C ARG A 927 62.84 21.78 10.27
N ILE A 928 63.96 21.41 9.66
CA ILE A 928 65.20 21.02 10.35
C ILE A 928 66.11 22.25 10.55
N GLU A 929 66.02 23.23 9.66
CA GLU A 929 66.74 24.52 9.74
C GLU A 929 66.03 25.58 10.63
N ARG A 930 64.78 25.31 11.04
CA ARG A 930 64.05 26.07 12.07
C ARG A 930 64.04 25.29 13.36
#